data_AF-A0A933IRA2-F1
#
_entry.id   AF-A0A933IRA2-F1
#
_cell.length_a   1.000
_cell.length_b   1.000
_cell.length_c   1.000
_cell.angle_alpha   90.00
_cell.angle_beta   90.00
_cell.angle_gamma   90.00
#
_symmetry.space_group_name_H-M   'P 1'
#
loop_
_entity.id
_entity.type
_entity.pdbx_description
1 polymer ?
#
loop_
_entity_poly.entity_id
_entity_poly.type
_entity_poly.pdbx_seq_one_letter_code
_entity_poly.pdbx_strand_id
1 'polypeptide(L)'
;MRRFPVLSVCCMLVVFLISGVLFQGHASGQEVRPSDAYRVPSLTMLTPEERGAVDRVIPSLERDLWVTLKNGLTVILREVPGAPAVSNQVWIKTGSIFEGKDLSAGMTHYLEHIVSGGATERRTEEQNKELLRKLGGATNAYTSFDRTVYFIDTTPDKVKEALDLLLSYATECVLDLKEVEREKKVIEREILMNQNNPDRELWKLFSETAYLDNPVRYPIIGYLSRFLQVQQKDLEAYYKDRYVLSNMIVSVAGGVDPRQALKAVISLTKDTPISIPKPVYIPEEPPQTAPRRAEIRSAIARVARIEAGFRTVRLTDPDLYALDVLAMVMGDGRTSRLHQALKEQDQFVLSVSSSSWTPWFVNGVFSVSMELSPENVDAALDRMWAEIGKMQKEGPLPDELERAKRKVQAQYVYNQQSPSGMARELASSVYSSGDAYFNRFYTDRIQEVTAEQVQAAARSYLRPNRITVAVMRPEIQAKADNEPGEVSKALSPVQMHTLDNGLRVLLQNDETLPMVAIRLYGDGGTRYDPPEEPGLCHFMARMLTRGAGDLTANDIDRRVEDMGAELASGSGRNTYYLRGDALKADFERMMELMATVLTGPTFPEEEISKLRQDTLLAIHRMDENWVQEVDRIFRRSQFDKDHLKNDILGDTTSVSALTRPELVRFHKELIQPNHMVLAVFGDVKTDEVIPVIEKTFGKLKAAELPSVEEYPREFQIKQDEVISRKDEKTASGIMVVYQGIPLLDPRRPFMDVIDVMESGRRYPGGWLFDSLRGGDKSLVYVVSGYPVYHFQGGFYEILAQSAPKDSEEVIGVIRTQMAKLAAGGFSEEELEQAKDLCITAHKISLDTLSSRADSAALDELVGLGYNYSQEYPALIRSVTRESVIDLSKLLFGAAVVVKTEPAGQTGDVAYSTGR
;
A
#
# COMPACT_ATOMS: atom_id res chain seq x y z
N MET A 1 1.90 -5.65 -2.58
CA MET A 1 0.51 -5.20 -2.35
C MET A 1 0.35 -4.94 -0.87
N ARG A 2 0.02 -3.71 -0.45
CA ARG A 2 -0.21 -3.36 0.97
C ARG A 2 -1.43 -4.12 1.49
N ARG A 3 -1.39 -4.62 2.75
CA ARG A 3 -2.61 -5.02 3.47
C ARG A 3 -3.41 -3.74 3.77
N PHE A 4 -4.34 -3.37 2.87
CA PHE A 4 -5.32 -2.32 3.15
C PHE A 4 -6.48 -2.91 3.97
N PRO A 5 -6.99 -2.22 5.01
CA PRO A 5 -8.12 -2.71 5.79
C PRO A 5 -9.39 -2.72 4.94
N VAL A 6 -9.95 -3.91 4.71
CA VAL A 6 -11.15 -4.10 3.89
C VAL A 6 -12.41 -3.85 4.71
N LEU A 7 -12.66 -2.59 5.06
CA LEU A 7 -14.03 -2.15 5.34
C LEU A 7 -14.75 -2.05 3.99
N SER A 8 -15.77 -2.87 3.81
CA SER A 8 -16.64 -2.89 2.64
C SER A 8 -18.01 -3.34 3.10
N VAL A 9 -18.95 -2.42 3.24
CA VAL A 9 -20.23 -2.62 3.96
C VAL A 9 -21.34 -1.86 3.25
N CYS A 10 -22.59 -2.38 3.22
CA CYS A 10 -23.66 -2.01 2.28
C CYS A 10 -25.00 -2.82 2.43
N CYS A 11 -26.21 -2.24 2.26
CA CYS A 11 -27.51 -2.98 2.30
C CYS A 11 -28.71 -2.36 1.49
N MET A 12 -29.53 -3.19 0.82
CA MET A 12 -30.90 -2.93 0.27
C MET A 12 -31.62 -4.25 -0.07
N LEU A 13 -32.95 -4.35 -0.33
CA LEU A 13 -34.16 -3.55 -0.06
C LEU A 13 -35.35 -4.55 -0.07
N VAL A 14 -36.45 -4.30 0.66
CA VAL A 14 -37.71 -5.08 0.52
C VAL A 14 -38.79 -4.22 -0.13
N VAL A 15 -39.44 -4.76 -1.17
CA VAL A 15 -40.51 -4.07 -1.92
C VAL A 15 -41.86 -4.28 -1.25
N PHE A 16 -42.61 -3.18 -1.05
CA PHE A 16 -44.07 -3.23 -0.99
C PHE A 16 -44.69 -2.03 -1.72
N LEU A 17 -45.56 -2.34 -2.70
CA LEU A 17 -46.55 -1.41 -3.23
C LEU A 17 -47.82 -1.53 -2.40
N ILE A 18 -48.35 -0.40 -1.91
CA ILE A 18 -49.80 -0.16 -1.69
C ILE A 18 -50.02 1.35 -1.47
N SER A 19 -51.23 1.83 -1.77
CA SER A 19 -51.62 3.24 -1.74
C SER A 19 -51.40 3.92 -0.39
N GLY A 20 -50.81 5.12 -0.40
CA GLY A 20 -50.45 5.85 0.81
C GLY A 20 -51.59 6.59 1.51
N VAL A 21 -51.45 6.74 2.83
CA VAL A 21 -52.11 7.72 3.72
C VAL A 21 -51.19 7.94 4.93
N LEU A 22 -51.07 9.20 5.38
CA LEU A 22 -50.55 9.68 6.68
C LEU A 22 -49.42 8.89 7.38
N PHE A 23 -48.21 9.43 7.34
CA PHE A 23 -47.21 9.22 8.41
C PHE A 23 -47.36 10.30 9.50
N GLN A 24 -47.82 9.92 10.69
CA GLN A 24 -47.61 10.66 11.94
C GLN A 24 -47.07 9.68 12.98
N GLY A 25 -45.84 9.89 13.46
CA GLY A 25 -45.18 8.92 14.33
C GLY A 25 -43.80 9.37 14.81
N HIS A 26 -43.78 10.33 15.74
CA HIS A 26 -42.67 10.67 16.66
C HIS A 26 -41.23 10.55 16.13
N ALA A 27 -40.70 11.68 15.65
CA ALA A 27 -39.26 11.84 15.46
C ALA A 27 -38.56 12.09 16.82
N SER A 28 -37.49 11.34 17.09
CA SER A 28 -36.42 11.78 18.00
C SER A 28 -35.53 12.75 17.22
N GLY A 29 -35.55 14.03 17.59
CA GLY A 29 -34.95 15.09 16.77
C GLY A 29 -33.42 15.11 16.79
N GLN A 30 -32.81 14.71 15.67
CA GLN A 30 -31.60 15.35 15.17
C GLN A 30 -32.00 16.21 13.96
N GLU A 31 -31.69 17.51 14.00
CA GLU A 31 -31.83 18.36 12.83
C GLU A 31 -30.71 18.04 11.84
N VAL A 32 -31.06 17.51 10.67
CA VAL A 32 -30.15 17.40 9.54
C VAL A 32 -29.68 18.82 9.20
N ARG A 33 -28.37 19.07 9.23
CA ARG A 33 -27.82 20.40 8.99
C ARG A 33 -28.25 20.87 7.58
N PRO A 34 -28.54 22.17 7.35
CA PRO A 34 -29.08 22.64 6.08
C PRO A 34 -28.24 22.33 4.82
N SER A 35 -26.95 22.01 4.99
CA SER A 35 -26.02 21.57 3.95
C SER A 35 -26.18 20.11 3.50
N ASP A 36 -26.85 19.27 4.28
CA ASP A 36 -26.84 17.80 4.15
C ASP A 36 -28.11 17.21 3.50
N ALA A 37 -29.02 18.06 3.03
CA ALA A 37 -30.28 17.61 2.43
C ALA A 37 -30.07 17.05 1.01
N TYR A 38 -30.44 15.77 0.81
CA TYR A 38 -30.50 15.17 -0.53
C TYR A 38 -31.46 15.94 -1.44
N ARG A 39 -31.00 16.30 -2.64
CA ARG A 39 -31.79 17.01 -3.66
C ARG A 39 -31.83 16.21 -4.96
N VAL A 40 -32.88 16.37 -5.76
CA VAL A 40 -32.94 15.83 -7.13
C VAL A 40 -32.10 16.74 -8.03
N PRO A 41 -31.01 16.26 -8.68
CA PRO A 41 -30.19 17.09 -9.55
C PRO A 41 -30.95 17.67 -10.74
N SER A 42 -30.71 18.95 -11.04
CA SER A 42 -31.21 19.56 -12.28
C SER A 42 -30.43 19.04 -13.49
N LEU A 43 -31.17 18.58 -14.51
CA LEU A 43 -30.65 18.21 -15.82
C LEU A 43 -30.96 19.26 -16.90
N THR A 44 -31.16 20.54 -16.52
CA THR A 44 -31.48 21.62 -17.47
C THR A 44 -30.38 21.86 -18.52
N MET A 45 -29.11 21.62 -18.16
CA MET A 45 -27.94 21.77 -19.03
C MET A 45 -27.86 20.74 -20.18
N LEU A 46 -28.60 19.63 -20.09
CA LEU A 46 -28.65 18.62 -21.14
C LEU A 46 -29.62 19.02 -22.27
N THR A 47 -29.45 18.45 -23.46
CA THR A 47 -30.45 18.56 -24.54
C THR A 47 -31.72 17.76 -24.22
N PRO A 48 -32.85 17.97 -24.93
CA PRO A 48 -34.03 17.11 -24.79
C PRO A 48 -33.74 15.64 -25.13
N GLU A 49 -32.83 15.38 -26.07
CA GLU A 49 -32.38 14.03 -26.46
C GLU A 49 -31.52 13.38 -25.36
N GLU A 50 -30.57 14.12 -24.79
CA GLU A 50 -29.72 13.67 -23.68
C GLU A 50 -30.54 13.39 -22.42
N ARG A 51 -31.51 14.26 -22.07
CA ARG A 51 -32.51 13.95 -21.03
C ARG A 51 -33.35 12.72 -21.39
N GLY A 52 -33.60 12.51 -22.68
CA GLY A 52 -34.29 11.32 -23.21
C GLY A 52 -33.53 10.01 -23.01
N ALA A 53 -32.21 10.03 -22.79
CA ALA A 53 -31.40 8.84 -22.49
C ALA A 53 -31.38 8.46 -21.00
N VAL A 54 -31.72 9.39 -20.10
CA VAL A 54 -31.86 9.13 -18.66
C VAL A 54 -33.19 8.42 -18.40
N ASP A 55 -33.16 7.36 -17.60
CA ASP A 55 -34.34 6.66 -17.10
C ASP A 55 -34.79 7.24 -15.76
N ARG A 56 -33.85 7.32 -14.80
CA ARG A 56 -34.10 7.79 -13.44
C ARG A 56 -33.04 8.78 -12.98
N VAL A 57 -33.49 9.85 -12.34
CA VAL A 57 -32.67 10.76 -11.55
C VAL A 57 -32.86 10.40 -10.08
N ILE A 58 -31.76 10.17 -9.37
CA ILE A 58 -31.77 9.71 -7.98
C ILE A 58 -31.38 10.90 -7.08
N PRO A 59 -32.04 11.13 -5.92
CA PRO A 59 -31.63 12.17 -4.99
C PRO A 59 -30.18 11.99 -4.52
N SER A 60 -29.41 13.07 -4.51
CA SER A 60 -27.97 13.06 -4.21
C SER A 60 -27.56 14.29 -3.39
N LEU A 61 -26.35 14.27 -2.83
CA LEU A 61 -25.75 15.41 -2.14
C LEU A 61 -25.48 16.57 -3.11
N GLU A 62 -25.18 17.76 -2.55
CA GLU A 62 -25.24 19.00 -3.32
C GLU A 62 -24.42 18.99 -4.64
N ARG A 63 -23.20 18.46 -4.55
CA ARG A 63 -22.20 18.38 -5.62
C ARG A 63 -22.20 17.06 -6.39
N ASP A 64 -23.11 16.15 -6.03
CA ASP A 64 -23.22 14.83 -6.63
C ASP A 64 -24.35 14.80 -7.66
N LEU A 65 -24.17 14.00 -8.71
CA LEU A 65 -25.20 13.66 -9.68
C LEU A 65 -25.25 12.13 -9.83
N TRP A 66 -26.40 11.55 -9.52
CA TRP A 66 -26.63 10.11 -9.58
C TRP A 66 -27.85 9.79 -10.45
N VAL A 67 -27.65 8.97 -11.48
CA VAL A 67 -28.68 8.59 -12.45
C VAL A 67 -28.59 7.11 -12.85
N THR A 68 -29.68 6.60 -13.41
CA THR A 68 -29.70 5.39 -14.24
C THR A 68 -30.09 5.77 -15.66
N LEU A 69 -29.34 5.29 -16.65
CA LEU A 69 -29.64 5.45 -18.07
C LEU A 69 -30.57 4.35 -18.58
N LYS A 70 -31.25 4.57 -19.70
CA LYS A 70 -32.20 3.61 -20.29
C LYS A 70 -31.55 2.32 -20.82
N ASN A 71 -30.24 2.35 -21.08
CA ASN A 71 -29.43 1.14 -21.36
C ASN A 71 -29.04 0.36 -20.08
N GLY A 72 -29.56 0.77 -18.92
CA GLY A 72 -29.33 0.16 -17.61
C GLY A 72 -28.08 0.66 -16.89
N LEU A 73 -27.21 1.46 -17.55
CA LEU A 73 -25.98 1.95 -16.94
C LEU A 73 -26.29 2.83 -15.72
N THR A 74 -25.68 2.50 -14.59
CA THR A 74 -25.70 3.35 -13.40
C THR A 74 -24.54 4.34 -13.49
N VAL A 75 -24.79 5.63 -13.28
CA VAL A 75 -23.77 6.69 -13.39
C VAL A 75 -23.81 7.53 -12.13
N ILE A 76 -22.68 7.66 -11.44
CA ILE A 76 -22.54 8.51 -10.25
C ILE A 76 -21.30 9.41 -10.35
N LEU A 77 -21.49 10.70 -10.09
CA LEU A 77 -20.53 11.75 -10.45
C LEU A 77 -20.43 12.75 -9.30
N ARG A 78 -19.23 13.04 -8.79
CA ARG A 78 -18.98 13.98 -7.67
C ARG A 78 -18.07 15.13 -8.07
N GLU A 79 -18.59 16.35 -7.98
CA GLU A 79 -17.84 17.58 -8.18
C GLU A 79 -16.99 17.93 -6.94
N VAL A 80 -15.68 18.07 -7.13
CA VAL A 80 -14.72 18.56 -6.13
C VAL A 80 -14.10 19.85 -6.69
N PRO A 81 -14.71 21.04 -6.45
CA PRO A 81 -14.27 22.30 -7.04
C PRO A 81 -12.79 22.60 -6.72
N GLY A 82 -12.03 22.95 -7.74
CA GLY A 82 -10.59 23.21 -7.62
C GLY A 82 -9.69 21.98 -7.57
N ALA A 83 -10.23 20.76 -7.41
CA ALA A 83 -9.41 19.54 -7.41
C ALA A 83 -8.71 19.38 -8.78
N PRO A 84 -7.36 19.31 -8.82
CA PRO A 84 -6.62 19.39 -10.08
C PRO A 84 -6.51 18.05 -10.82
N ALA A 85 -7.25 17.03 -10.38
CA ALA A 85 -7.33 15.68 -10.94
C ALA A 85 -8.76 15.15 -10.88
N VAL A 86 -9.06 14.13 -11.69
CA VAL A 86 -10.35 13.43 -11.77
C VAL A 86 -10.08 11.93 -11.88
N SER A 87 -10.70 11.15 -11.00
CA SER A 87 -10.74 9.69 -11.12
C SER A 87 -11.95 9.26 -11.93
N ASN A 88 -11.76 8.37 -12.90
CA ASN A 88 -12.80 7.82 -13.76
C ASN A 88 -12.76 6.31 -13.62
N GLN A 89 -13.86 5.69 -13.20
CA GLN A 89 -13.90 4.26 -12.87
C GLN A 89 -15.08 3.58 -13.55
N VAL A 90 -14.83 2.41 -14.15
CA VAL A 90 -15.85 1.48 -14.65
C VAL A 90 -15.83 0.23 -13.78
N TRP A 91 -16.92 0.01 -13.07
CA TRP A 91 -17.13 -1.12 -12.18
C TRP A 91 -18.08 -2.10 -12.85
N ILE A 92 -17.66 -3.35 -12.99
CA ILE A 92 -18.45 -4.42 -13.60
C ILE A 92 -18.88 -5.38 -12.50
N LYS A 93 -20.19 -5.66 -12.45
CA LYS A 93 -20.86 -6.47 -11.42
C LYS A 93 -20.67 -7.97 -11.73
N THR A 94 -19.41 -8.39 -11.83
CA THR A 94 -18.99 -9.78 -12.06
C THR A 94 -17.59 -10.00 -11.50
N GLY A 95 -17.35 -11.16 -10.90
CA GLY A 95 -16.12 -11.55 -10.21
C GLY A 95 -16.03 -13.09 -10.20
N SER A 96 -15.03 -13.67 -9.52
CA SER A 96 -14.81 -15.13 -9.59
C SER A 96 -16.00 -16.00 -9.16
N ILE A 97 -16.90 -15.51 -8.29
CA ILE A 97 -18.11 -16.26 -7.88
C ILE A 97 -19.16 -16.39 -8.99
N PHE A 98 -19.03 -15.62 -10.07
CA PHE A 98 -19.97 -15.57 -11.19
C PHE A 98 -19.55 -16.46 -12.39
N GLU A 99 -18.44 -17.20 -12.31
CA GLU A 99 -17.90 -18.03 -13.41
C GLU A 99 -18.77 -19.26 -13.76
N GLY A 100 -19.78 -19.58 -12.95
CA GLY A 100 -20.82 -20.55 -13.27
C GLY A 100 -20.28 -21.96 -13.54
N LYS A 101 -20.31 -22.41 -14.80
CA LYS A 101 -19.77 -23.72 -15.21
C LYS A 101 -18.24 -23.81 -15.02
N ASP A 102 -17.56 -22.67 -15.06
CA ASP A 102 -16.10 -22.55 -15.06
C ASP A 102 -15.53 -22.14 -13.70
N LEU A 103 -16.34 -22.19 -12.63
CA LEU A 103 -15.89 -21.96 -11.26
C LEU A 103 -14.56 -22.67 -10.97
N SER A 104 -13.74 -21.97 -10.18
CA SER A 104 -12.35 -22.30 -9.85
C SER A 104 -11.34 -22.27 -11.03
N ALA A 105 -11.71 -21.73 -12.21
CA ALA A 105 -10.77 -21.55 -13.32
C ALA A 105 -10.10 -20.18 -13.35
N GLY A 106 -10.61 -19.18 -12.62
CA GLY A 106 -10.03 -17.82 -12.60
C GLY A 106 -10.31 -17.05 -13.89
N MET A 107 -11.39 -17.43 -14.60
CA MET A 107 -11.75 -16.89 -15.91
C MET A 107 -12.02 -15.38 -15.87
N THR A 108 -12.48 -14.84 -14.74
CA THR A 108 -12.75 -13.40 -14.58
C THR A 108 -11.46 -12.61 -14.43
N HIS A 109 -10.50 -13.11 -13.66
CA HIS A 109 -9.16 -12.52 -13.53
C HIS A 109 -8.39 -12.59 -14.85
N TYR A 110 -8.57 -13.67 -15.60
CA TYR A 110 -7.98 -13.83 -16.94
C TYR A 110 -8.58 -12.84 -17.94
N LEU A 111 -9.89 -12.62 -17.90
CA LEU A 111 -10.55 -11.61 -18.73
C LEU A 111 -10.13 -10.18 -18.34
N GLU A 112 -9.87 -9.91 -17.07
CA GLU A 112 -9.33 -8.63 -16.60
C GLU A 112 -8.02 -8.26 -17.30
N HIS A 113 -7.03 -9.17 -17.30
CA HIS A 113 -5.74 -8.95 -17.96
C HIS A 113 -5.89 -8.57 -19.44
N ILE A 114 -6.75 -9.27 -20.18
CA ILE A 114 -6.96 -9.05 -21.62
C ILE A 114 -7.68 -7.72 -21.86
N VAL A 115 -8.70 -7.41 -21.06
CA VAL A 115 -9.48 -6.17 -21.20
C VAL A 115 -8.69 -4.94 -20.73
N SER A 116 -7.77 -5.10 -19.77
CA SER A 116 -6.93 -4.02 -19.23
C SER A 116 -5.78 -3.64 -20.17
N GLY A 117 -6.11 -2.98 -21.27
CA GLY A 117 -5.14 -2.43 -22.24
C GLY A 117 -5.16 -3.09 -23.61
N GLY A 118 -5.85 -4.24 -23.77
CA GLY A 118 -5.95 -4.99 -25.02
C GLY A 118 -6.65 -4.26 -26.16
N ALA A 119 -6.74 -4.93 -27.30
CA ALA A 119 -7.39 -4.39 -28.49
C ALA A 119 -8.91 -4.20 -28.33
N THR A 120 -9.47 -3.31 -29.16
CA THR A 120 -10.90 -2.98 -29.23
C THR A 120 -11.35 -2.82 -30.69
N GLU A 121 -12.65 -2.88 -30.98
CA GLU A 121 -13.19 -2.73 -32.34
C GLU A 121 -12.73 -1.43 -33.03
N ARG A 122 -12.49 -0.36 -32.24
CA ARG A 122 -12.05 0.96 -32.73
C ARG A 122 -10.54 1.21 -32.64
N ARG A 123 -9.76 0.43 -31.89
CA ARG A 123 -8.34 0.71 -31.58
C ARG A 123 -7.51 -0.56 -31.33
N THR A 124 -6.28 -0.60 -31.83
CA THR A 124 -5.31 -1.65 -31.48
C THR A 124 -4.78 -1.49 -30.03
N GLU A 125 -4.18 -2.54 -29.47
CA GLU A 125 -3.48 -2.51 -28.18
C GLU A 125 -2.50 -1.31 -28.09
N GLU A 126 -1.73 -1.07 -29.16
CA GLU A 126 -0.77 0.03 -29.23
C GLU A 126 -1.43 1.42 -29.23
N GLN A 127 -2.55 1.57 -29.95
CA GLN A 127 -3.33 2.83 -29.94
C GLN A 127 -3.98 3.08 -28.57
N ASN A 128 -4.33 2.03 -27.84
CA ASN A 128 -4.85 2.11 -26.48
C ASN A 128 -3.75 2.48 -25.47
N LYS A 129 -2.54 1.90 -25.57
CA LYS A 129 -1.35 2.30 -24.80
C LYS A 129 -0.97 3.76 -25.04
N GLU A 130 -0.96 4.19 -26.31
CA GLU A 130 -0.65 5.57 -26.69
C GLU A 130 -1.69 6.59 -26.20
N LEU A 131 -2.97 6.22 -26.17
CA LEU A 131 -4.02 7.05 -25.58
C LEU A 131 -3.89 7.12 -24.05
N LEU A 132 -3.63 5.98 -23.39
CA LEU A 132 -3.36 5.91 -21.96
C LEU A 132 -2.13 6.76 -21.55
N ARG A 133 -1.05 6.74 -22.35
CA ARG A 133 0.13 7.61 -22.17
C ARG A 133 -0.27 9.09 -22.19
N LYS A 134 -1.11 9.50 -23.15
CA LYS A 134 -1.66 10.88 -23.25
C LYS A 134 -2.60 11.25 -22.10
N LEU A 135 -3.28 10.29 -21.50
CA LEU A 135 -4.11 10.48 -20.30
C LEU A 135 -3.27 10.63 -19.03
N GLY A 136 -2.02 10.17 -19.03
CA GLY A 136 -1.05 10.31 -17.94
C GLY A 136 -0.57 8.99 -17.32
N GLY A 137 -0.93 7.83 -17.90
CA GLY A 137 -0.46 6.51 -17.46
C GLY A 137 -1.04 5.98 -16.13
N ALA A 138 -1.69 6.84 -15.33
CA ALA A 138 -2.27 6.47 -14.04
C ALA A 138 -3.56 5.64 -14.20
N THR A 139 -3.40 4.37 -14.52
CA THR A 139 -4.46 3.36 -14.63
C THR A 139 -4.20 2.19 -13.69
N ASN A 140 -5.25 1.47 -13.30
CA ASN A 140 -5.11 0.10 -12.82
C ASN A 140 -6.41 -0.69 -13.04
N ALA A 141 -6.30 -2.01 -12.95
CA ALA A 141 -7.42 -2.94 -12.87
C ALA A 141 -7.34 -3.81 -11.60
N TYR A 142 -8.45 -4.38 -11.17
CA TYR A 142 -8.45 -5.52 -10.24
C TYR A 142 -9.77 -6.32 -10.29
N THR A 143 -9.66 -7.62 -10.05
CA THR A 143 -10.78 -8.56 -9.84
C THR A 143 -10.86 -9.01 -8.40
N SER A 144 -12.08 -9.15 -7.90
CA SER A 144 -12.42 -9.70 -6.60
C SER A 144 -13.41 -10.86 -6.74
N PHE A 145 -13.93 -11.37 -5.63
CA PHE A 145 -14.98 -12.38 -5.63
C PHE A 145 -16.21 -11.95 -6.42
N ASP A 146 -16.64 -10.70 -6.29
CA ASP A 146 -17.92 -10.21 -6.83
C ASP A 146 -17.83 -9.14 -7.93
N ARG A 147 -16.65 -8.57 -8.19
CA ARG A 147 -16.47 -7.44 -9.12
C ARG A 147 -15.13 -7.43 -9.84
N THR A 148 -15.10 -6.81 -11.01
CA THR A 148 -13.90 -6.37 -11.71
C THR A 148 -14.01 -4.88 -11.95
N VAL A 149 -12.93 -4.15 -11.69
CA VAL A 149 -12.90 -2.68 -11.71
C VAL A 149 -11.72 -2.21 -12.53
N TYR A 150 -11.95 -1.21 -13.38
CA TYR A 150 -10.93 -0.50 -14.16
C TYR A 150 -11.02 0.98 -13.84
N PHE A 151 -9.89 1.67 -13.66
CA PHE A 151 -9.89 3.12 -13.50
C PHE A 151 -8.76 3.80 -14.25
N ILE A 152 -9.00 5.05 -14.67
CA ILE A 152 -7.98 5.98 -15.17
C ILE A 152 -8.14 7.30 -14.41
N ASP A 153 -7.08 7.70 -13.71
CA ASP A 153 -6.99 8.98 -13.04
C ASP A 153 -6.27 9.97 -13.97
N THR A 154 -6.87 11.13 -14.23
CA THR A 154 -6.39 12.10 -15.23
C THR A 154 -6.72 13.54 -14.86
N THR A 155 -6.46 14.50 -15.76
CA THR A 155 -6.77 15.92 -15.57
C THR A 155 -8.19 16.29 -16.04
N PRO A 156 -8.84 17.32 -15.47
CA PRO A 156 -10.21 17.74 -15.81
C PRO A 156 -10.53 17.87 -17.31
N ASP A 157 -9.55 18.29 -18.11
CA ASP A 157 -9.64 18.46 -19.56
C ASP A 157 -9.74 17.14 -20.36
N LYS A 158 -9.48 15.98 -19.74
CA LYS A 158 -9.34 14.67 -20.40
C LYS A 158 -10.35 13.61 -19.95
N VAL A 159 -11.34 14.02 -19.15
CA VAL A 159 -12.38 13.11 -18.58
C VAL A 159 -13.10 12.33 -19.68
N LYS A 160 -13.41 12.96 -20.82
CA LYS A 160 -14.13 12.32 -21.92
C LYS A 160 -13.28 11.22 -22.57
N GLU A 161 -12.00 11.49 -22.78
CA GLU A 161 -11.03 10.58 -23.39
C GLU A 161 -10.74 9.38 -22.47
N ALA A 162 -10.65 9.60 -21.15
CA ALA A 162 -10.54 8.52 -20.16
C ALA A 162 -11.81 7.64 -20.12
N LEU A 163 -13.00 8.25 -20.15
CA LEU A 163 -14.27 7.52 -20.20
C LEU A 163 -14.45 6.74 -21.51
N ASP A 164 -14.07 7.30 -22.67
CA ASP A 164 -14.12 6.59 -23.96
C ASP A 164 -13.17 5.39 -23.98
N LEU A 165 -11.96 5.52 -23.42
CA LEU A 165 -11.02 4.41 -23.32
C LEU A 165 -11.57 3.29 -22.40
N LEU A 166 -11.96 3.64 -21.16
CA LEU A 166 -12.53 2.69 -20.19
C LEU A 166 -13.81 2.00 -20.71
N LEU A 167 -14.71 2.74 -21.36
CA LEU A 167 -15.93 2.16 -21.92
C LEU A 167 -15.65 1.31 -23.17
N SER A 168 -14.63 1.66 -23.99
CA SER A 168 -14.23 0.82 -25.12
C SER A 168 -13.61 -0.52 -24.66
N TYR A 169 -12.79 -0.53 -23.61
CA TYR A 169 -12.37 -1.78 -22.95
C TYR A 169 -13.60 -2.57 -22.46
N ALA A 170 -14.54 -1.90 -21.79
CA ALA A 170 -15.68 -2.54 -21.17
C ALA A 170 -16.77 -3.02 -22.14
N THR A 171 -16.81 -2.54 -23.39
CA THR A 171 -17.91 -2.88 -24.34
C THR A 171 -17.47 -3.29 -25.75
N GLU A 172 -16.22 -3.07 -26.15
CA GLU A 172 -15.71 -3.27 -27.52
C GLU A 172 -14.42 -4.12 -27.58
N CYS A 173 -14.01 -4.79 -26.50
CA CYS A 173 -12.74 -5.53 -26.45
C CYS A 173 -12.70 -6.67 -27.48
N VAL A 174 -11.63 -6.70 -28.26
CA VAL A 174 -11.29 -7.76 -29.20
C VAL A 174 -10.31 -8.70 -28.49
N LEU A 175 -10.80 -9.85 -28.04
CA LEU A 175 -9.97 -10.88 -27.40
C LEU A 175 -9.10 -11.59 -28.45
N ASP A 176 -8.07 -10.92 -28.98
CA ASP A 176 -7.16 -11.50 -29.98
C ASP A 176 -6.44 -12.74 -29.43
N LEU A 177 -6.27 -13.76 -30.27
CA LEU A 177 -5.70 -15.04 -29.84
C LEU A 177 -4.26 -14.89 -29.32
N LYS A 178 -3.47 -13.94 -29.83
CA LYS A 178 -2.10 -13.69 -29.36
C LYS A 178 -2.09 -12.98 -28.02
N GLU A 179 -2.97 -12.00 -27.81
CA GLU A 179 -3.13 -11.32 -26.52
C GLU A 179 -3.59 -12.35 -25.46
N VAL A 180 -4.60 -13.17 -25.78
CA VAL A 180 -5.07 -14.29 -24.97
C VAL A 180 -3.94 -15.27 -24.63
N GLU A 181 -3.18 -15.78 -25.62
CA GLU A 181 -2.07 -16.71 -25.39
C GLU A 181 -0.86 -16.10 -24.67
N ARG A 182 -0.68 -14.77 -24.73
CA ARG A 182 0.34 -14.02 -24.00
C ARG A 182 -0.05 -13.91 -22.53
N GLU A 183 -1.22 -13.36 -22.24
CA GLU A 183 -1.70 -13.20 -20.86
C GLU A 183 -1.89 -14.55 -20.15
N LYS A 184 -2.23 -15.62 -20.89
CA LYS A 184 -2.27 -16.97 -20.30
C LYS A 184 -0.95 -17.38 -19.63
N LYS A 185 0.18 -17.05 -20.26
CA LYS A 185 1.54 -17.36 -19.76
C LYS A 185 1.95 -16.42 -18.61
N VAL A 186 1.43 -15.19 -18.59
CA VAL A 186 1.62 -14.24 -17.48
C VAL A 186 0.90 -14.74 -16.23
N ILE A 187 -0.38 -15.11 -16.35
CA ILE A 187 -1.19 -15.59 -15.22
C ILE A 187 -0.77 -16.98 -14.77
N GLU A 188 -0.35 -17.89 -15.67
CA GLU A 188 0.26 -19.16 -15.28
C GLU A 188 1.46 -18.95 -14.35
N ARG A 189 2.34 -18.00 -14.66
CA ARG A 189 3.45 -17.60 -13.78
C ARG A 189 2.97 -16.96 -12.49
N GLU A 190 1.94 -16.12 -12.52
CA GLU A 190 1.41 -15.50 -11.31
C GLU A 190 0.75 -16.52 -10.37
N ILE A 191 0.05 -17.54 -10.88
CA ILE A 191 -0.48 -18.65 -10.09
C ILE A 191 0.66 -19.42 -9.39
N LEU A 192 1.78 -19.64 -10.10
CA LEU A 192 2.98 -20.29 -9.53
C LEU A 192 3.73 -19.38 -8.54
N MET A 193 3.78 -18.07 -8.75
CA MET A 193 4.36 -17.11 -7.81
C MET A 193 3.50 -16.94 -6.54
N ASN A 194 2.17 -16.97 -6.68
CA ASN A 194 1.22 -16.91 -5.56
C ASN A 194 1.30 -18.16 -4.67
N GLN A 195 1.66 -19.33 -5.23
CA GLN A 195 1.95 -20.54 -4.45
C GLN A 195 3.22 -20.41 -3.58
N ASN A 196 4.09 -19.42 -3.85
CA ASN A 196 5.24 -19.09 -3.00
C ASN A 196 4.92 -18.03 -1.93
N ASN A 197 3.66 -17.60 -1.78
CA ASN A 197 3.24 -16.64 -0.77
C ASN A 197 2.48 -17.33 0.38
N PRO A 198 3.03 -17.34 1.61
CA PRO A 198 2.47 -18.14 2.69
C PRO A 198 1.14 -17.61 3.23
N ASP A 199 0.87 -16.30 3.13
CA ASP A 199 -0.44 -15.73 3.49
C ASP A 199 -1.53 -16.16 2.50
N ARG A 200 -1.24 -16.19 1.20
CA ARG A 200 -2.20 -16.61 0.17
C ARG A 200 -2.55 -18.09 0.29
N GLU A 201 -1.56 -18.96 0.50
CA GLU A 201 -1.80 -20.39 0.70
C GLU A 201 -2.48 -20.69 2.05
N LEU A 202 -2.20 -19.93 3.11
CA LEU A 202 -2.95 -20.01 4.38
C LEU A 202 -4.42 -19.57 4.21
N TRP A 203 -4.67 -18.44 3.54
CA TRP A 203 -6.03 -17.95 3.31
C TRP A 203 -6.84 -18.87 2.41
N LYS A 204 -6.20 -19.48 1.41
CA LYS A 204 -6.78 -20.54 0.57
C LYS A 204 -7.14 -21.77 1.41
N LEU A 205 -6.23 -22.29 2.24
CA LEU A 205 -6.50 -23.40 3.16
C LEU A 205 -7.67 -23.07 4.11
N PHE A 206 -7.70 -21.85 4.66
CA PHE A 206 -8.79 -21.35 5.49
C PHE A 206 -10.12 -21.34 4.72
N SER A 207 -10.14 -20.77 3.52
CA SER A 207 -11.35 -20.64 2.69
C SER A 207 -11.90 -22.00 2.26
N GLU A 208 -11.03 -22.91 1.81
CA GLU A 208 -11.38 -24.29 1.44
C GLU A 208 -11.91 -25.11 2.63
N THR A 209 -11.53 -24.74 3.87
CA THR A 209 -11.99 -25.37 5.11
C THR A 209 -13.26 -24.71 5.67
N ALA A 210 -13.41 -23.39 5.55
CA ALA A 210 -14.54 -22.63 6.08
C ALA A 210 -15.82 -22.76 5.23
N TYR A 211 -15.65 -22.99 3.92
CA TYR A 211 -16.71 -23.03 2.93
C TYR A 211 -16.69 -24.34 2.13
N LEU A 212 -17.81 -25.06 2.15
CA LEU A 212 -18.01 -26.33 1.45
C LEU A 212 -18.64 -26.11 0.06
N ASP A 213 -19.69 -25.29 0.03
CA ASP A 213 -20.57 -25.16 -1.13
C ASP A 213 -20.45 -23.78 -1.80
N ASN A 214 -20.25 -22.72 -1.02
CA ASN A 214 -20.21 -21.35 -1.57
C ASN A 214 -18.90 -21.08 -2.35
N PRO A 215 -18.95 -20.38 -3.51
CA PRO A 215 -17.79 -20.24 -4.40
C PRO A 215 -16.58 -19.49 -3.83
N VAL A 216 -16.72 -18.75 -2.72
CA VAL A 216 -15.60 -18.06 -2.05
C VAL A 216 -14.51 -18.99 -1.54
N ARG A 217 -14.80 -20.31 -1.47
CA ARG A 217 -13.81 -21.35 -1.20
C ARG A 217 -12.70 -21.43 -2.24
N TYR A 218 -12.93 -20.93 -3.45
CA TYR A 218 -11.97 -20.97 -4.56
C TYR A 218 -11.13 -19.69 -4.63
N PRO A 219 -9.81 -19.79 -4.92
CA PRO A 219 -8.98 -18.61 -5.15
C PRO A 219 -9.48 -17.82 -6.38
N ILE A 220 -9.43 -16.49 -6.33
CA ILE A 220 -9.89 -15.59 -7.41
C ILE A 220 -9.14 -15.85 -8.74
N ILE A 221 -7.85 -16.19 -8.65
CA ILE A 221 -6.99 -16.54 -9.79
C ILE A 221 -7.20 -17.99 -10.28
N GLY A 222 -8.07 -18.77 -9.63
CA GLY A 222 -8.36 -20.17 -9.94
C GLY A 222 -7.24 -21.16 -9.58
N TYR A 223 -7.48 -22.44 -9.88
CA TYR A 223 -6.46 -23.48 -9.81
C TYR A 223 -5.79 -23.66 -11.17
N LEU A 224 -4.46 -23.77 -11.22
CA LEU A 224 -3.69 -23.91 -12.46
C LEU A 224 -4.24 -24.99 -13.42
N SER A 225 -4.60 -26.16 -12.88
CA SER A 225 -5.14 -27.28 -13.65
C SER A 225 -6.51 -27.01 -14.31
N ARG A 226 -7.27 -26.03 -13.81
CA ARG A 226 -8.55 -25.56 -14.36
C ARG A 226 -8.35 -24.34 -15.26
N PHE A 227 -7.54 -23.39 -14.84
CA PHE A 227 -7.12 -22.23 -15.63
C PHE A 227 -6.55 -22.62 -17.00
N LEU A 228 -5.66 -23.63 -17.04
CA LEU A 228 -5.08 -24.13 -18.29
C LEU A 228 -6.12 -24.68 -19.27
N GLN A 229 -7.31 -25.08 -18.81
CA GLN A 229 -8.40 -25.59 -19.66
C GLN A 229 -9.22 -24.48 -20.34
N VAL A 230 -9.15 -23.22 -19.85
CA VAL A 230 -9.90 -22.08 -20.39
C VAL A 230 -9.46 -21.76 -21.82
N GLN A 231 -10.44 -21.57 -22.71
CA GLN A 231 -10.24 -21.27 -24.14
C GLN A 231 -10.80 -19.87 -24.47
N GLN A 232 -10.27 -19.24 -25.53
CA GLN A 232 -10.71 -17.94 -26.04
C GLN A 232 -12.24 -17.80 -26.14
N LYS A 233 -12.91 -18.82 -26.70
CA LYS A 233 -14.37 -18.87 -26.87
C LYS A 233 -15.16 -18.79 -25.55
N ASP A 234 -14.59 -19.27 -24.44
CA ASP A 234 -15.25 -19.29 -23.13
C ASP A 234 -15.10 -17.91 -22.47
N LEU A 235 -13.93 -17.27 -22.61
CA LEU A 235 -13.72 -15.85 -22.27
C LEU A 235 -14.63 -14.93 -23.09
N GLU A 236 -14.74 -15.13 -24.41
CA GLU A 236 -15.64 -14.37 -25.27
C GLU A 236 -17.10 -14.51 -24.83
N ALA A 237 -17.55 -15.73 -24.52
CA ALA A 237 -18.90 -16.00 -24.08
C ALA A 237 -19.20 -15.35 -22.72
N TYR A 238 -18.22 -15.33 -21.82
CA TYR A 238 -18.33 -14.67 -20.51
C TYR A 238 -18.31 -13.14 -20.63
N TYR A 239 -17.43 -12.57 -21.46
CA TYR A 239 -17.41 -11.15 -21.80
C TYR A 239 -18.77 -10.71 -22.36
N LYS A 240 -19.25 -11.36 -23.43
CA LYS A 240 -20.52 -11.04 -24.10
C LYS A 240 -21.77 -11.23 -23.21
N ASP A 241 -21.67 -11.97 -22.11
CA ASP A 241 -22.75 -12.10 -21.12
C ASP A 241 -22.68 -11.06 -19.99
N ARG A 242 -21.47 -10.81 -19.46
CA ARG A 242 -21.27 -10.10 -18.18
C ARG A 242 -20.83 -8.65 -18.36
N TYR A 243 -20.15 -8.33 -19.46
CA TYR A 243 -19.65 -6.99 -19.81
C TYR A 243 -20.71 -6.25 -20.63
N VAL A 244 -21.88 -6.04 -20.02
CA VAL A 244 -23.01 -5.30 -20.60
C VAL A 244 -23.38 -4.11 -19.72
N LEU A 245 -23.85 -3.00 -20.32
CA LEU A 245 -24.03 -1.73 -19.61
C LEU A 245 -24.96 -1.79 -18.39
N SER A 246 -26.02 -2.61 -18.42
CA SER A 246 -26.90 -2.80 -17.25
C SER A 246 -26.18 -3.45 -16.05
N ASN A 247 -25.07 -4.13 -16.31
CA ASN A 247 -24.22 -4.79 -15.34
C ASN A 247 -23.04 -3.92 -14.88
N MET A 248 -23.07 -2.60 -15.17
CA MET A 248 -21.98 -1.68 -14.88
C MET A 248 -22.39 -0.50 -13.98
N ILE A 249 -21.40 0.12 -13.35
CA ILE A 249 -21.47 1.45 -12.74
C ILE A 249 -20.29 2.27 -13.29
N VAL A 250 -20.58 3.45 -13.86
CA VAL A 250 -19.58 4.51 -14.05
C VAL A 250 -19.55 5.37 -12.80
N SER A 251 -18.36 5.54 -12.22
CA SER A 251 -18.13 6.45 -11.10
C SER A 251 -17.04 7.45 -11.45
N VAL A 252 -17.29 8.73 -11.23
CA VAL A 252 -16.31 9.80 -11.48
C VAL A 252 -16.29 10.77 -10.32
N ALA A 253 -15.11 11.14 -9.82
CA ALA A 253 -14.98 12.19 -8.81
C ALA A 253 -13.74 13.06 -9.07
N GLY A 254 -13.83 14.35 -8.75
CA GLY A 254 -12.73 15.31 -8.88
C GLY A 254 -13.17 16.66 -9.45
N GLY A 255 -12.24 17.40 -10.05
CA GLY A 255 -12.48 18.73 -10.64
C GLY A 255 -13.28 18.73 -11.94
N VAL A 256 -14.46 18.12 -11.96
CA VAL A 256 -15.30 17.92 -13.16
C VAL A 256 -16.74 18.38 -12.91
N ASP A 257 -17.38 19.04 -13.88
CA ASP A 257 -18.83 19.27 -13.82
C ASP A 257 -19.58 17.95 -14.10
N PRO A 258 -20.47 17.50 -13.20
CA PRO A 258 -21.23 16.26 -13.36
C PRO A 258 -22.13 16.22 -14.60
N ARG A 259 -22.58 17.36 -15.16
CA ARG A 259 -23.46 17.38 -16.32
C ARG A 259 -22.67 17.20 -17.62
N GLN A 260 -21.46 17.76 -17.70
CA GLN A 260 -20.49 17.49 -18.77
C GLN A 260 -20.02 16.03 -18.76
N ALA A 261 -19.68 15.48 -17.59
CA ALA A 261 -19.32 14.06 -17.47
C ALA A 261 -20.51 13.14 -17.87
N LEU A 262 -21.73 13.42 -17.40
CA LEU A 262 -22.91 12.66 -17.81
C LEU A 262 -23.16 12.76 -19.34
N LYS A 263 -23.01 13.95 -19.93
CA LYS A 263 -23.12 14.15 -21.39
C LYS A 263 -22.09 13.32 -22.16
N ALA A 264 -20.85 13.20 -21.65
CA ALA A 264 -19.85 12.30 -22.21
C ALA A 264 -20.30 10.83 -22.13
N VAL A 265 -20.70 10.33 -20.95
CA VAL A 265 -21.18 8.94 -20.78
C VAL A 265 -22.37 8.62 -21.69
N ILE A 266 -23.36 9.52 -21.80
CA ILE A 266 -24.50 9.34 -22.71
C ILE A 266 -24.01 9.30 -24.17
N SER A 267 -23.14 10.22 -24.59
CA SER A 267 -22.60 10.25 -25.96
C SER A 267 -21.77 9.02 -26.32
N LEU A 268 -21.20 8.32 -25.34
CA LEU A 268 -20.36 7.14 -25.51
C LEU A 268 -21.13 5.82 -25.42
N THR A 269 -22.35 5.83 -24.87
CA THR A 269 -23.13 4.60 -24.57
C THR A 269 -24.53 4.56 -25.20
N LYS A 270 -24.92 5.60 -25.95
CA LYS A 270 -26.24 5.70 -26.60
C LYS A 270 -26.49 4.65 -27.70
N ASP A 271 -25.43 4.23 -28.39
CA ASP A 271 -25.53 3.32 -29.55
C ASP A 271 -25.24 1.84 -29.14
N THR A 272 -24.81 1.60 -27.90
CA THR A 272 -24.55 0.27 -27.35
C THR A 272 -25.85 -0.51 -27.13
N PRO A 273 -25.99 -1.75 -27.62
CA PRO A 273 -27.22 -2.54 -27.45
C PRO A 273 -27.59 -2.78 -25.98
N ILE A 274 -28.88 -2.64 -25.67
CA ILE A 274 -29.41 -2.95 -24.33
C ILE A 274 -29.45 -4.47 -24.16
N SER A 275 -28.64 -4.98 -23.23
CA SER A 275 -28.57 -6.38 -22.84
C SER A 275 -28.58 -6.49 -21.32
N ILE A 276 -29.06 -7.61 -20.79
CA ILE A 276 -29.13 -7.94 -19.36
C ILE A 276 -28.32 -9.24 -19.16
N PRO A 277 -27.39 -9.28 -18.20
CA PRO A 277 -26.56 -10.47 -17.96
C PRO A 277 -27.41 -11.64 -17.48
N LYS A 278 -26.98 -12.88 -17.74
CA LYS A 278 -27.70 -14.04 -17.22
C LYS A 278 -27.57 -14.10 -15.69
N PRO A 279 -28.65 -14.36 -14.94
CA PRO A 279 -28.56 -14.64 -13.51
C PRO A 279 -27.70 -15.88 -13.26
N VAL A 280 -26.69 -15.76 -12.40
CA VAL A 280 -25.87 -16.88 -11.93
C VAL A 280 -26.32 -17.23 -10.52
N TYR A 281 -26.58 -18.51 -10.27
CA TYR A 281 -26.91 -18.98 -8.93
C TYR A 281 -25.65 -19.13 -8.09
N ILE A 282 -25.56 -18.35 -7.02
CA ILE A 282 -24.52 -18.49 -5.98
C ILE A 282 -25.10 -19.38 -4.88
N PRO A 283 -24.56 -20.60 -4.65
CA PRO A 283 -25.06 -21.49 -3.61
C PRO A 283 -24.80 -20.95 -2.19
N GLU A 284 -25.80 -21.13 -1.33
CA GLU A 284 -25.73 -20.75 0.08
C GLU A 284 -24.87 -21.73 0.89
N GLU A 285 -23.97 -21.21 1.74
CA GLU A 285 -23.10 -22.07 2.57
C GLU A 285 -23.89 -22.67 3.75
N PRO A 286 -23.97 -24.01 3.90
CA PRO A 286 -24.70 -24.65 4.98
C PRO A 286 -24.14 -24.26 6.38
N PRO A 287 -24.98 -24.17 7.43
CA PRO A 287 -24.53 -23.75 8.76
C PRO A 287 -23.43 -24.63 9.37
N GLN A 288 -22.41 -24.00 9.97
CA GLN A 288 -21.37 -24.73 10.69
C GLN A 288 -21.87 -25.20 12.06
N THR A 289 -21.86 -26.51 12.28
CA THR A 289 -22.36 -27.18 13.50
C THR A 289 -21.24 -27.72 14.41
N ALA A 290 -20.04 -27.90 13.85
CA ALA A 290 -18.86 -28.46 14.50
C ALA A 290 -17.60 -27.62 14.17
N PRO A 291 -16.56 -27.63 15.03
CA PRO A 291 -15.30 -26.98 14.72
C PRO A 291 -14.62 -27.67 13.53
N ARG A 292 -13.86 -26.90 12.74
CA ARG A 292 -13.04 -27.42 11.63
C ARG A 292 -11.59 -27.01 11.87
N ARG A 293 -10.62 -27.92 11.68
CA ARG A 293 -9.19 -27.61 11.69
C ARG A 293 -8.54 -28.24 10.46
N ALA A 294 -7.74 -27.45 9.74
CA ALA A 294 -6.87 -27.93 8.67
C ALA A 294 -5.45 -27.46 8.97
N GLU A 295 -4.47 -28.32 8.72
CA GLU A 295 -3.07 -28.05 9.03
C GLU A 295 -2.18 -28.54 7.90
N ILE A 296 -1.32 -27.67 7.40
CA ILE A 296 -0.32 -27.99 6.38
C ILE A 296 1.09 -27.72 6.91
N ARG A 297 2.05 -28.47 6.39
CA ARG A 297 3.47 -28.15 6.48
C ARG A 297 3.87 -27.48 5.17
N SER A 298 4.74 -26.47 5.24
CA SER A 298 5.09 -25.67 4.08
C SER A 298 6.54 -25.18 4.10
N ALA A 299 7.32 -25.58 3.08
CA ALA A 299 8.64 -25.04 2.76
C ALA A 299 8.60 -23.65 2.07
N ILE A 300 7.67 -22.77 2.48
CA ILE A 300 7.67 -21.31 2.24
C ILE A 300 7.32 -20.51 3.51
N ALA A 301 7.27 -21.16 4.66
CA ALA A 301 7.05 -20.54 5.96
C ALA A 301 8.20 -20.90 6.91
N ARG A 302 8.67 -19.93 7.71
CA ARG A 302 9.65 -20.16 8.79
C ARG A 302 9.05 -20.08 10.18
N VAL A 303 7.98 -19.31 10.32
CA VAL A 303 7.14 -19.20 11.52
C VAL A 303 5.85 -19.97 11.27
N ALA A 304 5.23 -20.50 12.33
CA ALA A 304 3.86 -20.96 12.19
C ALA A 304 2.94 -19.76 11.93
N ARG A 305 1.96 -19.94 11.06
CA ARG A 305 0.90 -18.98 10.77
C ARG A 305 -0.45 -19.62 11.06
N ILE A 306 -1.36 -18.87 11.69
CA ILE A 306 -2.70 -19.33 12.02
C ILE A 306 -3.72 -18.33 11.49
N GLU A 307 -4.75 -18.82 10.80
CA GLU A 307 -5.97 -18.07 10.53
C GLU A 307 -7.13 -18.78 11.24
N ALA A 308 -7.65 -18.16 12.30
CA ALA A 308 -8.69 -18.71 13.16
C ALA A 308 -9.96 -17.86 13.06
N GLY A 309 -11.03 -18.38 12.44
CA GLY A 309 -12.20 -17.58 12.07
C GLY A 309 -13.55 -18.25 12.32
N PHE A 310 -14.58 -17.41 12.33
CA PHE A 310 -15.96 -17.72 12.70
C PHE A 310 -16.91 -17.15 11.66
N ARG A 311 -17.87 -17.95 11.16
CA ARG A 311 -18.89 -17.41 10.25
C ARG A 311 -19.89 -16.52 10.98
N THR A 312 -20.07 -15.31 10.46
CA THR A 312 -20.88 -14.23 11.04
C THR A 312 -22.17 -14.01 10.25
N VAL A 313 -22.37 -12.80 9.74
CA VAL A 313 -23.61 -12.24 9.19
C VAL A 313 -23.40 -11.79 7.76
N ARG A 314 -24.43 -11.23 7.12
CA ARG A 314 -24.25 -10.50 5.86
C ARG A 314 -24.23 -9.01 6.11
N LEU A 315 -23.83 -8.31 5.07
CA LEU A 315 -23.84 -6.86 4.92
C LEU A 315 -25.17 -6.17 5.26
N THR A 316 -26.27 -6.93 5.26
CA THR A 316 -27.63 -6.47 5.54
C THR A 316 -28.07 -6.59 7.00
N ASP A 317 -27.25 -7.17 7.86
CA ASP A 317 -27.56 -7.53 9.24
C ASP A 317 -27.14 -6.42 10.23
N PRO A 318 -27.94 -6.09 11.27
CA PRO A 318 -27.55 -5.06 12.26
C PRO A 318 -26.35 -5.44 13.15
N ASP A 319 -26.04 -6.73 13.37
CA ASP A 319 -24.92 -7.13 14.25
C ASP A 319 -23.54 -6.85 13.62
N LEU A 320 -23.50 -6.57 12.31
CA LEU A 320 -22.37 -6.02 11.54
C LEU A 320 -21.57 -4.95 12.31
N TYR A 321 -22.23 -3.85 12.74
CA TYR A 321 -21.52 -2.70 13.31
C TYR A 321 -20.83 -3.08 14.62
N ALA A 322 -21.46 -3.97 15.39
CA ALA A 322 -20.90 -4.54 16.61
C ALA A 322 -19.76 -5.53 16.33
N LEU A 323 -19.79 -6.27 15.22
CA LEU A 323 -18.72 -7.17 14.78
C LEU A 323 -17.46 -6.44 14.29
N ASP A 324 -17.62 -5.32 13.59
CA ASP A 324 -16.49 -4.51 13.13
C ASP A 324 -15.79 -3.82 14.32
N VAL A 325 -16.57 -3.25 15.25
CA VAL A 325 -16.05 -2.71 16.53
C VAL A 325 -15.41 -3.82 17.37
N LEU A 326 -16.01 -5.02 17.42
CA LEU A 326 -15.42 -6.19 18.09
C LEU A 326 -14.06 -6.56 17.49
N ALA A 327 -13.90 -6.50 16.16
CA ALA A 327 -12.64 -6.82 15.50
C ALA A 327 -11.54 -5.80 15.82
N MET A 328 -11.91 -4.51 15.95
CA MET A 328 -10.98 -3.47 16.37
C MET A 328 -10.52 -3.65 17.83
N VAL A 329 -11.46 -3.78 18.78
CA VAL A 329 -11.13 -3.94 20.21
C VAL A 329 -10.32 -5.23 20.47
N MET A 330 -10.64 -6.31 19.76
CA MET A 330 -9.94 -7.58 19.94
C MET A 330 -8.52 -7.57 19.37
N GLY A 331 -8.25 -6.92 18.24
CA GLY A 331 -6.97 -7.13 17.53
C GLY A 331 -6.56 -6.07 16.49
N ASP A 332 -6.93 -4.80 16.68
CA ASP A 332 -6.41 -3.68 15.88
C ASP A 332 -5.60 -2.71 16.76
N GLY A 333 -4.32 -2.49 16.42
CA GLY A 333 -3.42 -1.63 17.19
C GLY A 333 -2.80 -2.28 18.44
N ARG A 334 -1.86 -1.58 19.08
CA ARG A 334 -1.02 -2.09 20.17
C ARG A 334 -1.77 -2.22 21.50
N THR A 335 -2.85 -1.45 21.72
CA THR A 335 -3.68 -1.60 22.93
C THR A 335 -4.75 -2.68 22.83
N SER A 336 -4.94 -3.31 21.66
CA SER A 336 -5.96 -4.33 21.45
C SER A 336 -5.76 -5.57 22.33
N ARG A 337 -6.87 -6.22 22.72
CA ARG A 337 -6.84 -7.27 23.74
C ARG A 337 -5.95 -8.46 23.39
N LEU A 338 -5.98 -8.91 22.14
CA LEU A 338 -5.15 -10.02 21.67
C LEU A 338 -3.68 -9.63 21.56
N HIS A 339 -3.35 -8.40 21.13
CA HIS A 339 -1.96 -7.93 21.11
C HIS A 339 -1.39 -7.84 22.53
N GLN A 340 -2.12 -7.20 23.45
CA GLN A 340 -1.73 -7.10 24.86
C GLN A 340 -1.57 -8.47 25.51
N ALA A 341 -2.50 -9.40 25.27
CA ALA A 341 -2.46 -10.74 25.87
C ALA A 341 -1.42 -11.67 25.25
N LEU A 342 -1.45 -11.88 23.92
CA LEU A 342 -0.63 -12.90 23.27
C LEU A 342 0.79 -12.41 22.94
N LYS A 343 1.00 -11.10 22.72
CA LYS A 343 2.32 -10.54 22.38
C LYS A 343 3.00 -9.86 23.55
N GLU A 344 2.34 -8.90 24.21
CA GLU A 344 3.02 -8.09 25.25
C GLU A 344 3.09 -8.78 26.62
N GLN A 345 2.09 -9.59 26.99
CA GLN A 345 2.07 -10.37 28.25
C GLN A 345 2.70 -11.75 28.11
N ASP A 346 2.14 -12.63 27.26
CA ASP A 346 2.55 -14.04 27.20
C ASP A 346 3.71 -14.30 26.23
N GLN A 347 4.03 -13.34 25.36
CA GLN A 347 5.05 -13.44 24.30
C GLN A 347 4.91 -14.66 23.37
N PHE A 348 3.70 -15.24 23.26
CA PHE A 348 3.44 -16.40 22.42
C PHE A 348 3.52 -16.09 20.91
N VAL A 349 3.19 -14.86 20.50
CA VAL A 349 3.08 -14.47 19.08
C VAL A 349 4.02 -13.32 18.70
N LEU A 350 4.56 -13.41 17.48
CA LEU A 350 5.35 -12.36 16.82
C LEU A 350 4.45 -11.25 16.29
N SER A 351 3.26 -11.61 15.81
CA SER A 351 2.17 -10.69 15.48
C SER A 351 0.81 -11.36 15.69
N VAL A 352 -0.19 -10.57 16.02
CA VAL A 352 -1.60 -10.96 16.04
C VAL A 352 -2.44 -9.79 15.56
N SER A 353 -3.52 -10.08 14.85
CA SER A 353 -4.54 -9.10 14.47
C SER A 353 -5.90 -9.77 14.37
N SER A 354 -7.00 -9.00 14.41
CA SER A 354 -8.32 -9.51 14.06
C SER A 354 -9.05 -8.62 13.07
N SER A 355 -9.91 -9.24 12.26
CA SER A 355 -10.69 -8.58 11.21
C SER A 355 -12.12 -9.09 11.19
N SER A 356 -13.02 -8.31 10.61
CA SER A 356 -14.35 -8.78 10.22
C SER A 356 -14.51 -8.53 8.72
N TRP A 357 -14.54 -9.61 7.95
CA TRP A 357 -14.85 -9.56 6.52
C TRP A 357 -16.32 -9.91 6.33
N THR A 358 -17.15 -8.89 6.18
CA THR A 358 -18.58 -9.05 5.87
C THR A 358 -18.80 -8.75 4.38
N PRO A 359 -19.36 -9.68 3.58
CA PRO A 359 -19.83 -9.41 2.22
C PRO A 359 -21.36 -9.48 2.10
N TRP A 360 -21.90 -9.15 0.92
CA TRP A 360 -23.35 -9.21 0.64
C TRP A 360 -23.79 -10.58 0.08
N PHE A 361 -22.90 -11.29 -0.62
CA PHE A 361 -23.17 -12.53 -1.35
C PHE A 361 -22.99 -13.83 -0.53
N VAL A 362 -22.45 -13.75 0.68
CA VAL A 362 -22.31 -14.88 1.62
C VAL A 362 -22.28 -14.34 3.06
N ASN A 363 -22.55 -15.19 4.06
CA ASN A 363 -22.25 -14.84 5.45
C ASN A 363 -20.74 -14.71 5.64
N GLY A 364 -20.30 -13.60 6.22
CA GLY A 364 -18.91 -13.22 6.41
C GLY A 364 -18.15 -14.00 7.47
N VAL A 365 -16.94 -13.51 7.77
CA VAL A 365 -15.98 -14.12 8.70
C VAL A 365 -15.45 -13.07 9.66
N PHE A 366 -15.59 -13.29 10.97
CA PHE A 366 -14.69 -12.69 11.95
C PHE A 366 -13.45 -13.58 12.04
N SER A 367 -12.24 -13.04 11.87
CA SER A 367 -11.00 -13.82 11.95
C SER A 367 -9.95 -13.21 12.89
N VAL A 368 -9.08 -14.09 13.39
CA VAL A 368 -7.87 -13.78 14.13
C VAL A 368 -6.70 -14.39 13.35
N SER A 369 -5.75 -13.54 12.95
CA SER A 369 -4.57 -13.92 12.18
C SER A 369 -3.33 -13.78 13.06
N MET A 370 -2.45 -14.80 13.13
CA MET A 370 -1.29 -14.84 14.02
C MET A 370 -0.03 -15.40 13.33
N GLU A 371 1.13 -14.80 13.63
CA GLU A 371 2.47 -15.35 13.34
C GLU A 371 3.19 -15.70 14.64
N LEU A 372 3.81 -16.88 14.75
CA LEU A 372 4.38 -17.38 16.00
C LEU A 372 5.38 -18.54 15.82
N SER A 373 6.16 -18.84 16.87
CA SER A 373 6.99 -20.05 16.91
C SER A 373 6.12 -21.31 16.91
N PRO A 374 6.49 -22.41 16.21
CA PRO A 374 5.64 -23.59 16.05
C PRO A 374 5.20 -24.27 17.36
N GLU A 375 6.04 -24.22 18.39
CA GLU A 375 5.78 -24.74 19.73
C GLU A 375 4.64 -24.01 20.46
N ASN A 376 4.39 -22.73 20.13
CA ASN A 376 3.39 -21.90 20.80
C ASN A 376 1.97 -22.05 20.19
N VAL A 377 1.80 -22.81 19.09
CA VAL A 377 0.55 -22.85 18.29
C VAL A 377 -0.70 -23.10 19.12
N ASP A 378 -0.72 -24.15 19.92
CA ASP A 378 -1.91 -24.55 20.66
C ASP A 378 -2.10 -23.70 21.94
N ALA A 379 -1.00 -23.20 22.55
CA ALA A 379 -1.05 -22.25 23.67
C ALA A 379 -1.59 -20.86 23.26
N ALA A 380 -1.22 -20.37 22.08
CA ALA A 380 -1.74 -19.13 21.51
C ALA A 380 -3.24 -19.25 21.18
N LEU A 381 -3.69 -20.40 20.65
CA LEU A 381 -5.11 -20.69 20.43
C LEU A 381 -5.90 -20.71 21.75
N ASP A 382 -5.37 -21.33 22.80
CA ASP A 382 -6.00 -21.33 24.13
C ASP A 382 -6.05 -19.93 24.76
N ARG A 383 -5.00 -19.10 24.62
CA ARG A 383 -5.02 -17.71 25.11
C ARG A 383 -5.97 -16.81 24.31
N MET A 384 -6.00 -16.95 22.99
CA MET A 384 -7.00 -16.30 22.13
C MET A 384 -8.42 -16.64 22.61
N TRP A 385 -8.69 -17.92 22.92
CA TRP A 385 -9.96 -18.35 23.48
C TRP A 385 -10.26 -17.76 24.85
N ALA A 386 -9.26 -17.60 25.71
CA ALA A 386 -9.42 -16.93 27.01
C ALA A 386 -9.84 -15.46 26.85
N GLU A 387 -9.24 -14.70 25.92
CA GLU A 387 -9.61 -13.29 25.68
C GLU A 387 -10.99 -13.15 25.02
N ILE A 388 -11.33 -14.01 24.05
CA ILE A 388 -12.70 -14.10 23.50
C ILE A 388 -13.69 -14.41 24.64
N GLY A 389 -13.32 -15.30 25.57
CA GLY A 389 -14.11 -15.64 26.75
C GLY A 389 -14.30 -14.50 27.74
N LYS A 390 -13.34 -13.58 27.89
CA LYS A 390 -13.51 -12.33 28.67
C LYS A 390 -14.44 -11.36 27.95
N MET A 391 -14.21 -11.12 26.66
CA MET A 391 -15.06 -10.26 25.83
C MET A 391 -16.53 -10.73 25.85
N GLN A 392 -16.78 -12.04 25.82
CA GLN A 392 -18.11 -12.63 25.98
C GLN A 392 -18.73 -12.48 27.38
N LYS A 393 -17.94 -12.28 28.44
CA LYS A 393 -18.45 -12.12 29.82
C LYS A 393 -18.64 -10.65 30.19
N GLU A 394 -17.62 -9.84 29.92
CA GLU A 394 -17.42 -8.48 30.42
C GLU A 394 -17.73 -7.42 29.35
N GLY A 395 -17.58 -7.74 28.05
CA GLY A 395 -17.68 -6.77 26.96
C GLY A 395 -16.42 -5.91 26.78
N PRO A 396 -16.44 -4.92 25.87
CA PRO A 396 -15.39 -3.91 25.78
C PRO A 396 -15.47 -2.93 26.95
N LEU A 397 -14.33 -2.35 27.33
CA LEU A 397 -14.27 -1.21 28.24
C LEU A 397 -14.74 0.06 27.52
N PRO A 398 -15.20 1.10 28.23
CA PRO A 398 -15.68 2.34 27.61
C PRO A 398 -14.62 3.04 26.75
N ASP A 399 -13.34 3.00 27.17
CA ASP A 399 -12.22 3.56 26.42
C ASP A 399 -11.89 2.75 25.16
N GLU A 400 -11.91 1.42 25.23
CA GLU A 400 -11.72 0.55 24.06
C GLU A 400 -12.80 0.81 22.99
N LEU A 401 -14.06 0.94 23.41
CA LEU A 401 -15.20 1.20 22.53
C LEU A 401 -15.06 2.57 21.83
N GLU A 402 -14.73 3.62 22.57
CA GLU A 402 -14.62 4.97 22.01
C GLU A 402 -13.36 5.13 21.14
N ARG A 403 -12.25 4.41 21.41
CA ARG A 403 -11.09 4.35 20.50
C ARG A 403 -11.46 3.71 19.15
N ALA A 404 -12.17 2.58 19.15
CA ALA A 404 -12.62 1.92 17.92
C ALA A 404 -13.54 2.83 17.07
N LYS A 405 -14.49 3.51 17.72
CA LYS A 405 -15.39 4.48 17.06
C LYS A 405 -14.67 5.65 16.40
N ARG A 406 -13.69 6.26 17.09
CA ARG A 406 -12.86 7.34 16.54
C ARG A 406 -12.06 6.87 15.34
N LYS A 407 -11.52 5.63 15.37
CA LYS A 407 -10.74 5.08 14.26
C LYS A 407 -11.57 4.91 12.98
N VAL A 408 -12.83 4.44 13.09
CA VAL A 408 -13.75 4.40 11.93
C VAL A 408 -14.04 5.80 11.40
N GLN A 409 -14.24 6.79 12.26
CA GLN A 409 -14.48 8.18 11.85
C GLN A 409 -13.26 8.77 11.11
N ALA A 410 -12.05 8.58 11.64
CA ALA A 410 -10.81 9.01 10.99
C ALA A 410 -10.61 8.31 9.63
N GLN A 411 -10.82 6.99 9.56
CA GLN A 411 -10.67 6.23 8.33
C GLN A 411 -11.69 6.62 7.24
N TYR A 412 -12.90 7.06 7.62
CA TYR A 412 -13.86 7.65 6.68
C TYR A 412 -13.32 8.97 6.10
N VAL A 413 -12.85 9.89 6.95
CA VAL A 413 -12.25 11.16 6.51
C VAL A 413 -11.04 10.92 5.60
N TYR A 414 -10.16 9.98 5.93
CA TYR A 414 -8.99 9.62 5.12
C TYR A 414 -9.37 9.08 3.73
N ASN A 415 -10.45 8.31 3.60
CA ASN A 415 -10.91 7.83 2.28
C ASN A 415 -11.45 8.95 1.38
N GLN A 416 -11.92 10.08 1.95
CA GLN A 416 -12.38 11.24 1.19
C GLN A 416 -11.23 12.19 0.74
N GLN A 417 -9.96 11.89 1.06
CA GLN A 417 -8.86 12.81 0.74
C GLN A 417 -8.52 12.85 -0.75
N SER A 418 -8.71 11.75 -1.50
CA SER A 418 -8.36 11.68 -2.92
C SER A 418 -9.57 11.45 -3.83
N PRO A 419 -9.58 11.99 -5.07
CA PRO A 419 -10.67 11.75 -6.02
C PRO A 419 -10.88 10.26 -6.32
N SER A 420 -9.79 9.47 -6.34
CA SER A 420 -9.83 8.01 -6.53
C SER A 420 -10.45 7.28 -5.34
N GLY A 421 -10.22 7.76 -4.13
CA GLY A 421 -10.92 7.32 -2.91
C GLY A 421 -12.42 7.60 -2.96
N MET A 422 -12.81 8.84 -3.29
CA MET A 422 -14.22 9.24 -3.43
C MET A 422 -14.96 8.44 -4.50
N ALA A 423 -14.39 8.29 -5.70
CA ALA A 423 -15.04 7.56 -6.79
C ALA A 423 -15.18 6.06 -6.47
N ARG A 424 -14.17 5.47 -5.81
CA ARG A 424 -14.20 4.08 -5.32
C ARG A 424 -15.24 3.88 -4.21
N GLU A 425 -15.36 4.82 -3.27
CA GLU A 425 -16.39 4.78 -2.22
C GLU A 425 -17.79 4.79 -2.83
N LEU A 426 -18.08 5.76 -3.70
CA LEU A 426 -19.39 5.91 -4.34
C LEU A 426 -19.77 4.66 -5.14
N ALA A 427 -18.82 4.14 -5.93
CA ALA A 427 -19.04 2.94 -6.74
C ALA A 427 -19.25 1.68 -5.91
N SER A 428 -18.43 1.46 -4.88
CA SER A 428 -18.56 0.32 -3.97
C SER A 428 -19.84 0.39 -3.15
N SER A 429 -20.25 1.60 -2.75
CA SER A 429 -21.48 1.83 -2.00
C SER A 429 -22.69 1.52 -2.88
N VAL A 430 -22.80 2.14 -4.06
CA VAL A 430 -23.86 1.82 -5.04
C VAL A 430 -23.84 0.34 -5.43
N TYR A 431 -22.66 -0.29 -5.56
CA TYR A 431 -22.61 -1.69 -5.98
C TYR A 431 -23.20 -2.64 -4.94
N SER A 432 -22.68 -2.62 -3.72
CA SER A 432 -23.06 -3.61 -2.72
C SER A 432 -24.36 -3.26 -1.99
N SER A 433 -24.81 -2.00 -1.98
CA SER A 433 -26.05 -1.56 -1.30
C SER A 433 -27.10 -0.95 -2.19
N GLY A 434 -26.80 -0.57 -3.44
CA GLY A 434 -27.71 0.31 -4.19
C GLY A 434 -27.85 1.73 -3.61
N ASP A 435 -27.14 2.09 -2.53
CA ASP A 435 -27.04 3.44 -1.95
C ASP A 435 -25.61 3.98 -2.08
N ALA A 436 -25.46 5.12 -2.74
CA ALA A 436 -24.19 5.82 -2.86
C ALA A 436 -23.60 6.32 -1.54
N TYR A 437 -24.43 6.50 -0.53
CA TYR A 437 -24.08 7.17 0.72
C TYR A 437 -23.91 6.21 1.89
N PHE A 438 -23.91 4.89 1.64
CA PHE A 438 -23.87 3.89 2.68
C PHE A 438 -22.72 4.11 3.68
N ASN A 439 -21.50 4.40 3.22
CA ASN A 439 -20.36 4.61 4.11
C ASN A 439 -20.55 5.75 5.13
N ARG A 440 -21.34 6.80 4.79
CA ARG A 440 -21.72 7.84 5.75
C ARG A 440 -22.60 7.27 6.85
N PHE A 441 -23.69 6.61 6.47
CA PHE A 441 -24.60 5.96 7.41
C PHE A 441 -23.90 4.89 8.25
N TYR A 442 -22.92 4.18 7.68
CA TYR A 442 -22.09 3.23 8.40
C TYR A 442 -21.27 3.90 9.50
N THR A 443 -20.56 4.99 9.20
CA THR A 443 -19.80 5.75 10.21
C THR A 443 -20.71 6.28 11.32
N ASP A 444 -21.90 6.80 10.97
CA ASP A 444 -22.90 7.26 11.93
C ASP A 444 -23.37 6.10 12.84
N ARG A 445 -23.74 4.95 12.26
CA ARG A 445 -24.19 3.75 13.00
C ARG A 445 -23.11 3.13 13.87
N ILE A 446 -21.84 3.23 13.50
CA ILE A 446 -20.73 2.82 14.36
C ILE A 446 -20.66 3.69 15.63
N GLN A 447 -20.95 4.99 15.56
CA GLN A 447 -20.99 5.83 16.76
C GLN A 447 -22.11 5.42 17.74
N GLU A 448 -23.22 4.90 17.21
CA GLU A 448 -24.36 4.39 17.99
C GLU A 448 -24.07 3.04 18.71
N VAL A 449 -23.00 2.32 18.35
CA VAL A 449 -22.69 0.99 18.92
C VAL A 449 -22.43 1.07 20.44
N THR A 450 -23.06 0.17 21.19
CA THR A 450 -22.89 0.02 22.64
C THR A 450 -22.02 -1.18 23.01
N ALA A 451 -21.47 -1.18 24.23
CA ALA A 451 -20.65 -2.28 24.75
C ALA A 451 -21.44 -3.60 24.83
N GLU A 452 -22.74 -3.53 25.13
CA GLU A 452 -23.65 -4.67 25.20
C GLU A 452 -23.88 -5.30 23.82
N GLN A 453 -23.91 -4.50 22.74
CA GLN A 453 -24.01 -5.01 21.38
C GLN A 453 -22.73 -5.74 20.95
N VAL A 454 -21.56 -5.17 21.24
CA VAL A 454 -20.25 -5.81 20.99
C VAL A 454 -20.14 -7.14 21.77
N GLN A 455 -20.57 -7.14 23.04
CA GLN A 455 -20.65 -8.35 23.87
C GLN A 455 -21.67 -9.37 23.33
N ALA A 456 -22.81 -8.92 22.82
CA ALA A 456 -23.84 -9.78 22.23
C ALA A 456 -23.33 -10.43 20.94
N ALA A 457 -22.71 -9.68 20.03
CA ALA A 457 -22.06 -10.20 18.83
C ALA A 457 -21.00 -11.26 19.18
N ALA A 458 -20.13 -10.97 20.17
CA ALA A 458 -19.14 -11.94 20.65
C ALA A 458 -19.80 -13.26 21.12
N ARG A 459 -20.93 -13.21 21.84
CA ARG A 459 -21.72 -14.38 22.28
C ARG A 459 -22.49 -15.07 21.14
N SER A 460 -22.91 -14.33 20.12
CA SER A 460 -23.67 -14.84 18.98
C SER A 460 -22.81 -15.64 18.00
N TYR A 461 -21.61 -15.14 17.68
CA TYR A 461 -20.82 -15.65 16.57
C TYR A 461 -19.54 -16.41 16.99
N LEU A 462 -18.79 -15.94 17.99
CA LEU A 462 -17.47 -16.49 18.36
C LEU A 462 -17.58 -17.76 19.23
N ARG A 463 -18.25 -18.80 18.72
CA ARG A 463 -18.59 -20.02 19.47
C ARG A 463 -17.62 -21.17 19.19
N PRO A 464 -17.18 -21.96 20.19
CA PRO A 464 -16.24 -23.06 20.00
C PRO A 464 -16.65 -24.09 18.95
N ASN A 465 -17.97 -24.34 18.77
CA ASN A 465 -18.47 -25.26 17.74
C ASN A 465 -18.63 -24.62 16.34
N ARG A 466 -18.19 -23.37 16.15
CA ARG A 466 -18.25 -22.61 14.89
C ARG A 466 -16.89 -22.12 14.40
N ILE A 467 -15.80 -22.40 15.13
CA ILE A 467 -14.46 -22.03 14.70
C ILE A 467 -14.00 -22.89 13.52
N THR A 468 -13.39 -22.24 12.54
CA THR A 468 -12.51 -22.86 11.55
C THR A 468 -11.09 -22.37 11.81
N VAL A 469 -10.13 -23.28 11.90
CA VAL A 469 -8.71 -22.95 12.10
C VAL A 469 -7.88 -23.53 10.97
N ALA A 470 -7.21 -22.67 10.22
CA ALA A 470 -6.12 -23.05 9.32
C ALA A 470 -4.78 -22.82 10.02
N VAL A 471 -3.90 -23.81 9.98
CA VAL A 471 -2.53 -23.71 10.51
C VAL A 471 -1.54 -24.04 9.39
N MET A 472 -0.66 -23.12 9.07
CA MET A 472 0.52 -23.38 8.25
C MET A 472 1.72 -23.49 9.19
N ARG A 473 2.31 -24.67 9.30
CA ARG A 473 3.58 -24.87 10.01
C ARG A 473 4.76 -24.81 9.03
N PRO A 474 5.93 -24.33 9.47
CA PRO A 474 7.16 -24.48 8.69
C PRO A 474 7.45 -25.97 8.42
N GLU A 475 7.85 -26.26 7.19
CA GLU A 475 8.96 -27.21 6.99
C GLU A 475 10.27 -26.46 7.29
N ILE A 476 11.35 -27.17 7.58
CA ILE A 476 12.58 -26.49 8.02
C ILE A 476 13.19 -25.76 6.81
N GLN A 477 13.26 -24.41 6.90
CA GLN A 477 13.66 -23.39 5.88
C GLN A 477 12.53 -22.84 4.96
N ALA A 478 12.56 -21.51 4.67
CA ALA A 478 12.26 -20.84 3.36
C ALA A 478 11.91 -19.30 3.39
N LYS A 479 11.84 -18.62 2.23
CA LYS A 479 11.61 -17.16 1.99
C LYS A 479 10.11 -16.88 1.62
N ALA A 480 9.48 -15.69 1.44
CA ALA A 480 9.79 -14.24 1.23
C ALA A 480 8.42 -13.42 1.36
N ASP A 481 8.12 -12.11 1.11
CA ASP A 481 8.75 -10.76 0.92
C ASP A 481 7.62 -9.65 0.79
N ASN A 482 7.94 -8.31 0.75
CA ASN A 482 7.31 -7.21 -0.10
C ASN A 482 6.79 -5.83 0.45
N GLU A 483 6.59 -4.88 -0.50
CA GLU A 483 6.23 -3.43 -0.47
C GLU A 483 4.74 -3.07 -0.85
N PRO A 484 4.25 -1.79 -0.80
CA PRO A 484 4.45 -0.70 -1.79
C PRO A 484 4.54 0.72 -1.12
N GLY A 485 4.04 1.91 -1.55
CA GLY A 485 3.02 2.38 -2.54
C GLY A 485 2.63 3.90 -2.41
N GLU A 486 1.87 4.44 -3.38
CA GLU A 486 2.01 5.77 -4.09
C GLU A 486 0.64 6.63 -4.19
N VAL A 487 0.32 7.91 -4.65
CA VAL A 487 0.96 9.16 -5.29
C VAL A 487 -0.13 10.32 -5.69
N SER A 488 0.14 11.64 -6.11
CA SER A 488 -0.47 13.02 -5.83
C SER A 488 -0.72 14.31 -6.79
N LYS A 489 -0.99 15.57 -6.24
CA LYS A 489 -0.84 16.97 -6.87
C LYS A 489 -0.42 18.20 -5.94
N ALA A 490 -0.70 19.51 -6.28
CA ALA A 490 0.09 20.75 -5.91
C ALA A 490 -0.46 21.79 -4.86
N LEU A 491 0.38 22.73 -4.36
CA LEU A 491 0.45 23.16 -2.92
C LEU A 491 0.65 24.68 -2.60
N SER A 492 0.45 25.06 -1.31
CA SER A 492 0.92 26.32 -0.68
C SER A 492 2.46 26.43 -0.59
N PRO A 493 3.06 27.64 -0.58
CA PRO A 493 4.50 27.79 -0.37
C PRO A 493 4.93 27.41 1.06
N VAL A 494 6.08 26.75 1.18
CA VAL A 494 6.71 26.42 2.47
C VAL A 494 7.43 27.65 3.02
N GLN A 495 7.26 27.93 4.32
CA GLN A 495 7.97 28.98 5.06
C GLN A 495 9.04 28.33 5.94
N MET A 496 10.25 28.88 5.97
CA MET A 496 11.32 28.44 6.87
C MET A 496 11.57 29.46 7.97
N HIS A 497 11.62 28.97 9.21
CA HIS A 497 12.02 29.71 10.40
C HIS A 497 13.17 28.97 11.09
N THR A 498 14.10 29.69 11.71
CA THR A 498 15.18 29.08 12.50
C THR A 498 15.11 29.65 13.91
N LEU A 499 15.06 28.79 14.92
CA LEU A 499 15.04 29.20 16.33
C LEU A 499 16.45 29.59 16.82
N ASP A 500 16.54 30.31 17.93
CA ASP A 500 17.79 30.73 18.58
C ASP A 500 18.76 29.56 18.89
N ASN A 501 18.26 28.33 19.01
CA ASN A 501 19.06 27.13 19.22
C ASN A 501 19.43 26.36 17.93
N GLY A 502 19.16 26.95 16.75
CA GLY A 502 19.50 26.37 15.45
C GLY A 502 18.48 25.38 14.88
N LEU A 503 17.40 25.05 15.61
CA LEU A 503 16.34 24.20 15.06
C LEU A 503 15.69 24.88 13.84
N ARG A 504 15.78 24.23 12.69
CA ARG A 504 15.09 24.62 11.46
C ARG A 504 13.65 24.12 11.49
N VAL A 505 12.71 25.02 11.25
CA VAL A 505 11.26 24.78 11.28
C VAL A 505 10.69 25.11 9.90
N LEU A 506 9.97 24.16 9.29
CA LEU A 506 9.33 24.31 7.99
C LEU A 506 7.81 24.27 8.15
N LEU A 507 7.12 25.29 7.67
CA LEU A 507 5.66 25.44 7.84
C LEU A 507 4.96 25.51 6.48
N GLN A 508 3.82 24.82 6.35
CA GLN A 508 2.95 24.92 5.18
C GLN A 508 1.49 24.89 5.64
N ASN A 509 0.81 26.04 5.57
CA ASN A 509 -0.62 26.11 5.88
C ASN A 509 -1.43 25.50 4.72
N ASP A 510 -2.33 24.58 5.08
CA ASP A 510 -3.19 23.82 4.18
C ASP A 510 -4.52 23.52 4.91
N GLU A 511 -5.41 24.52 4.91
CA GLU A 511 -6.71 24.48 5.62
C GLU A 511 -7.75 23.55 4.96
N THR A 512 -7.33 22.62 4.08
CA THR A 512 -8.23 21.68 3.38
C THR A 512 -8.81 20.60 4.28
N LEU A 513 -8.09 20.23 5.35
CA LEU A 513 -8.44 19.17 6.29
C LEU A 513 -8.02 19.59 7.71
N PRO A 514 -8.82 19.33 8.76
CA PRO A 514 -8.53 19.76 10.14
C PRO A 514 -7.47 18.84 10.82
N MET A 515 -6.34 18.63 10.15
CA MET A 515 -5.24 17.76 10.57
C MET A 515 -3.88 18.44 10.36
N VAL A 516 -2.84 17.87 10.96
CA VAL A 516 -1.46 18.33 10.88
C VAL A 516 -0.51 17.14 10.79
N ALA A 517 0.39 17.20 9.81
CA ALA A 517 1.53 16.29 9.68
C ALA A 517 2.77 16.95 10.27
N ILE A 518 3.38 16.29 11.26
CA ILE A 518 4.56 16.72 11.99
C ILE A 518 5.70 15.77 11.64
N ARG A 519 6.83 16.29 11.15
CA ARG A 519 7.99 15.51 10.71
C ARG A 519 9.27 16.09 11.28
N LEU A 520 9.79 15.46 12.33
CA LEU A 520 11.11 15.77 12.86
C LEU A 520 12.12 14.77 12.32
N TYR A 521 13.19 15.31 11.74
CA TYR A 521 14.37 14.56 11.30
C TYR A 521 15.62 15.18 11.92
N GLY A 522 16.65 14.35 12.13
CA GLY A 522 18.00 14.83 12.41
C GLY A 522 19.06 13.89 11.85
N ASP A 523 20.29 14.40 11.75
CA ASP A 523 21.45 13.65 11.28
C ASP A 523 21.67 12.38 12.12
N GLY A 524 21.93 11.23 11.48
CA GLY A 524 22.05 9.95 12.19
C GLY A 524 22.10 8.73 11.28
N GLY A 525 21.43 7.65 11.69
CA GLY A 525 21.50 6.36 11.00
C GLY A 525 22.89 5.72 11.08
N THR A 526 23.14 4.71 10.24
CA THR A 526 24.41 3.96 10.29
C THR A 526 25.66 4.80 10.03
N ARG A 527 25.55 6.00 9.47
CA ARG A 527 26.66 6.97 9.33
C ARG A 527 27.24 7.43 10.67
N TYR A 528 26.44 7.42 11.73
CA TYR A 528 26.84 7.86 13.07
C TYR A 528 26.95 6.70 14.08
N ASP A 529 26.67 5.46 13.68
CA ASP A 529 26.97 4.30 14.51
C ASP A 529 28.50 4.19 14.72
N PRO A 530 29.01 4.00 15.95
CA PRO A 530 30.41 3.64 16.16
C PRO A 530 30.78 2.37 15.37
N PRO A 531 32.01 2.25 14.80
CA PRO A 531 32.42 1.08 14.04
C PRO A 531 32.26 -0.27 14.78
N GLU A 532 32.30 -0.24 16.10
CA GLU A 532 32.12 -1.35 17.03
C GLU A 532 30.68 -1.51 17.59
N GLU A 533 29.77 -0.55 17.37
CA GLU A 533 28.36 -0.58 17.78
C GLU A 533 27.37 -0.41 16.59
N PRO A 534 27.50 -1.15 15.47
CA PRO A 534 26.58 -1.03 14.33
C PRO A 534 25.14 -1.38 14.73
N GLY A 535 24.18 -0.55 14.29
CA GLY A 535 22.75 -0.63 14.65
C GLY A 535 22.35 0.19 15.88
N LEU A 536 23.30 0.80 16.60
CA LEU A 536 23.05 1.63 17.77
C LEU A 536 22.00 2.72 17.53
N CYS A 537 22.09 3.45 16.42
CA CYS A 537 21.14 4.52 16.08
C CYS A 537 19.73 3.97 15.79
N HIS A 538 19.62 2.81 15.14
CA HIS A 538 18.33 2.16 14.93
C HIS A 538 17.69 1.73 16.25
N PHE A 539 18.50 1.14 17.14
CA PHE A 539 18.05 0.69 18.45
C PHE A 539 17.60 1.88 19.33
N MET A 540 18.43 2.93 19.40
CA MET A 540 18.14 4.17 20.13
C MET A 540 16.88 4.86 19.60
N ALA A 541 16.77 5.05 18.28
CA ALA A 541 15.60 5.70 17.68
C ALA A 541 14.30 4.91 17.87
N ARG A 542 14.34 3.57 17.83
CA ARG A 542 13.17 2.71 18.12
C ARG A 542 12.84 2.58 19.61
N MET A 543 13.70 3.06 20.51
CA MET A 543 13.43 3.15 21.94
C MET A 543 12.78 4.47 22.38
N LEU A 544 12.84 5.55 21.57
CA LEU A 544 12.30 6.86 21.93
C LEU A 544 10.82 6.79 22.37
N THR A 545 10.00 6.06 21.61
CA THR A 545 8.56 5.86 21.88
C THR A 545 8.27 4.78 22.93
N ARG A 546 9.28 4.09 23.46
CA ARG A 546 9.11 2.97 24.43
C ARG A 546 9.26 3.38 25.91
N GLY A 547 9.36 4.68 26.21
CA GLY A 547 9.27 5.21 27.56
C GLY A 547 10.02 6.52 27.72
N ALA A 548 9.37 7.54 28.28
CA ALA A 548 9.91 8.90 28.35
C ALA A 548 9.30 9.72 29.49
N GLY A 549 10.12 10.43 30.27
CA GLY A 549 9.71 11.04 31.53
C GLY A 549 9.04 10.01 32.45
N ASP A 550 7.86 10.35 32.96
CA ASP A 550 7.03 9.44 33.79
C ASP A 550 6.15 8.48 32.97
N LEU A 551 6.31 8.41 31.64
CA LEU A 551 5.46 7.60 30.74
C LEU A 551 6.11 6.26 30.40
N THR A 552 5.36 5.17 30.54
CA THR A 552 5.71 3.87 29.94
C THR A 552 5.39 3.86 28.44
N ALA A 553 5.91 2.87 27.68
CA ALA A 553 5.50 2.61 26.30
C ALA A 553 3.95 2.58 26.15
N ASN A 554 3.27 1.87 27.05
CA ASN A 554 1.81 1.76 27.05
C ASN A 554 1.10 3.09 27.38
N ASP A 555 1.73 4.06 28.05
CA ASP A 555 1.16 5.40 28.28
C ASP A 555 1.38 6.32 27.07
N ILE A 556 2.49 6.15 26.35
CA ILE A 556 2.76 6.82 25.07
C ILE A 556 1.76 6.32 24.01
N ASP A 557 1.65 5.00 23.82
CA ASP A 557 0.70 4.37 22.90
C ASP A 557 -0.74 4.86 23.17
N ARG A 558 -1.20 4.82 24.44
CA ARG A 558 -2.54 5.31 24.81
C ARG A 558 -2.74 6.79 24.53
N ARG A 559 -1.75 7.66 24.79
CA ARG A 559 -1.87 9.11 24.48
C ARG A 559 -2.02 9.36 22.98
N VAL A 560 -1.30 8.60 22.15
CA VAL A 560 -1.39 8.68 20.68
C VAL A 560 -2.78 8.25 20.20
N GLU A 561 -3.27 7.10 20.65
CA GLU A 561 -4.60 6.61 20.28
C GLU A 561 -5.74 7.51 20.83
N ASP A 562 -5.58 8.11 22.02
CA ASP A 562 -6.53 9.09 22.59
C ASP A 562 -6.71 10.35 21.72
N MET A 563 -5.69 10.72 20.95
CA MET A 563 -5.72 11.84 19.99
C MET A 563 -6.21 11.41 18.59
N GLY A 564 -6.50 10.12 18.38
CA GLY A 564 -6.75 9.56 17.04
C GLY A 564 -5.54 9.71 16.10
N ALA A 565 -4.33 9.81 16.67
CA ALA A 565 -3.10 10.17 15.99
C ALA A 565 -2.25 8.93 15.62
N GLU A 566 -1.22 9.15 14.80
CA GLU A 566 -0.12 8.20 14.59
C GLU A 566 1.19 8.80 15.07
N LEU A 567 2.08 7.98 15.66
CA LEU A 567 3.42 8.38 16.11
C LEU A 567 4.43 7.26 15.81
N ALA A 568 5.52 7.57 15.12
CA ALA A 568 6.54 6.60 14.74
C ALA A 568 7.97 7.16 14.87
N SER A 569 8.91 6.33 15.34
CA SER A 569 10.33 6.67 15.45
C SER A 569 11.24 5.58 14.89
N GLY A 570 12.41 5.97 14.38
CA GLY A 570 13.36 5.07 13.75
C GLY A 570 14.50 5.80 13.05
N SER A 571 15.29 5.06 12.25
CA SER A 571 16.43 5.61 11.51
C SER A 571 16.56 5.01 10.10
N GLY A 572 17.34 5.69 9.26
CA GLY A 572 17.84 5.20 7.97
C GLY A 572 19.35 4.99 7.99
N ARG A 573 20.02 5.25 6.87
CA ARG A 573 21.50 5.26 6.79
C ARG A 573 22.14 6.59 7.21
N ASN A 574 21.43 7.72 7.01
CA ASN A 574 21.95 9.08 7.20
C ASN A 574 21.16 9.93 8.21
N THR A 575 20.03 9.44 8.72
CA THR A 575 19.09 10.22 9.56
C THR A 575 18.44 9.36 10.63
N TYR A 576 18.02 9.98 11.75
CA TYR A 576 16.92 9.49 12.59
C TYR A 576 15.64 10.31 12.33
N TYR A 577 14.49 9.81 12.77
CA TYR A 577 13.22 10.51 12.65
C TYR A 577 12.27 10.26 13.83
N LEU A 578 11.39 11.24 14.05
CA LEU A 578 10.18 11.14 14.84
C LEU A 578 9.04 11.80 14.04
N ARG A 579 8.09 10.98 13.57
CA ARG A 579 6.97 11.41 12.72
C ARG A 579 5.67 11.30 13.49
N GLY A 580 4.81 12.30 13.38
CA GLY A 580 3.48 12.29 13.98
C GLY A 580 2.43 12.86 13.03
N ASP A 581 1.24 12.30 13.01
CA ASP A 581 0.09 12.84 12.28
C ASP A 581 -1.10 12.90 13.25
N ALA A 582 -1.75 14.06 13.36
CA ALA A 582 -2.79 14.31 14.36
C ALA A 582 -3.90 15.24 13.85
N LEU A 583 -5.04 15.26 14.55
CA LEU A 583 -6.06 16.28 14.34
C LEU A 583 -5.56 17.65 14.84
N LYS A 584 -6.02 18.74 14.22
CA LYS A 584 -5.65 20.12 14.59
C LYS A 584 -5.91 20.42 16.07
N ALA A 585 -7.03 19.95 16.61
CA ALA A 585 -7.40 20.14 18.01
C ALA A 585 -6.39 19.55 19.00
N ASP A 586 -5.58 18.58 18.55
CA ASP A 586 -4.60 17.85 19.35
C ASP A 586 -3.14 18.22 19.00
N PHE A 587 -2.92 19.21 18.13
CA PHE A 587 -1.58 19.65 17.70
C PHE A 587 -0.63 19.93 18.87
N GLU A 588 -1.06 20.74 19.85
CA GLU A 588 -0.22 21.08 21.01
C GLU A 588 0.06 19.85 21.89
N ARG A 589 -0.94 18.98 22.10
CA ARG A 589 -0.78 17.71 22.84
C ARG A 589 0.23 16.79 22.15
N MET A 590 0.18 16.71 20.82
CA MET A 590 1.11 15.91 20.02
C MET A 590 2.52 16.49 20.06
N MET A 591 2.67 17.80 19.94
CA MET A 591 3.96 18.50 20.07
C MET A 591 4.59 18.30 21.45
N GLU A 592 3.81 18.39 22.54
CA GLU A 592 4.29 18.11 23.89
C GLU A 592 4.72 16.64 24.06
N LEU A 593 3.97 15.68 23.48
CA LEU A 593 4.34 14.27 23.50
C LEU A 593 5.61 14.00 22.68
N MET A 594 5.71 14.54 21.46
CA MET A 594 6.88 14.40 20.58
C MET A 594 8.14 14.97 21.23
N ALA A 595 8.05 16.14 21.87
CA ALA A 595 9.15 16.68 22.64
C ALA A 595 9.50 15.81 23.86
N THR A 596 8.50 15.30 24.59
CA THR A 596 8.75 14.39 25.73
C THR A 596 9.54 13.15 25.31
N VAL A 597 9.11 12.45 24.25
CA VAL A 597 9.79 11.22 23.76
C VAL A 597 11.13 11.48 23.09
N LEU A 598 11.33 12.65 22.48
CA LEU A 598 12.61 13.02 21.88
C LEU A 598 13.64 13.45 22.94
N THR A 599 13.25 14.26 23.93
CA THR A 599 14.22 14.91 24.83
C THR A 599 14.41 14.20 26.17
N GLY A 600 13.44 13.38 26.60
CA GLY A 600 13.48 12.67 27.88
C GLY A 600 13.23 11.15 27.84
N PRO A 601 13.67 10.38 26.81
CA PRO A 601 13.51 8.92 26.81
C PRO A 601 14.23 8.28 28.01
N THR A 602 13.54 7.37 28.70
CA THR A 602 14.06 6.72 29.91
C THR A 602 14.83 5.44 29.63
N PHE A 603 14.68 4.88 28.42
CA PHE A 603 15.25 3.61 27.97
C PHE A 603 15.04 2.46 28.99
N PRO A 604 13.79 1.94 29.18
CA PRO A 604 13.52 0.89 30.16
C PRO A 604 14.17 -0.44 29.78
N GLU A 605 14.82 -1.12 30.73
CA GLU A 605 15.55 -2.39 30.50
C GLU A 605 14.66 -3.53 29.98
N GLU A 606 13.37 -3.55 30.37
CA GLU A 606 12.37 -4.49 29.86
C GLU A 606 12.11 -4.28 28.36
N GLU A 607 11.93 -3.02 27.95
CA GLU A 607 11.67 -2.64 26.56
C GLU A 607 12.93 -2.78 25.68
N ILE A 608 14.12 -2.50 26.23
CA ILE A 608 15.40 -2.87 25.60
C ILE A 608 15.45 -4.38 25.37
N SER A 609 15.03 -5.18 26.35
CA SER A 609 15.08 -6.65 26.24
C SER A 609 14.10 -7.20 25.19
N LYS A 610 12.87 -6.68 25.12
CA LYS A 610 11.91 -6.98 24.05
C LYS A 610 12.42 -6.55 22.67
N LEU A 611 12.89 -5.31 22.54
CA LEU A 611 13.40 -4.78 21.27
C LEU A 611 14.65 -5.53 20.79
N ARG A 612 15.50 -6.02 21.71
CA ARG A 612 16.64 -6.87 21.38
C ARG A 612 16.20 -8.21 20.79
N GLN A 613 15.18 -8.84 21.35
CA GLN A 613 14.60 -10.08 20.80
C GLN A 613 13.98 -9.85 19.40
N ASP A 614 13.14 -8.81 19.25
CA ASP A 614 12.58 -8.38 17.96
C ASP A 614 13.70 -8.16 16.90
N THR A 615 14.77 -7.47 17.27
CA THR A 615 15.84 -7.05 16.35
C THR A 615 16.80 -8.19 16.01
N LEU A 616 17.20 -9.02 16.98
CA LEU A 616 18.02 -10.21 16.71
C LEU A 616 17.29 -11.23 15.82
N LEU A 617 15.97 -11.39 16.03
CA LEU A 617 15.14 -12.18 15.13
C LEU A 617 15.14 -11.54 13.74
N ALA A 618 14.85 -10.23 13.62
CA ALA A 618 14.86 -9.54 12.33
C ALA A 618 16.19 -9.66 11.57
N ILE A 619 17.35 -9.59 12.26
CA ILE A 619 18.68 -9.82 11.68
C ILE A 619 18.83 -11.26 11.15
N HIS A 620 18.46 -12.27 11.95
CA HIS A 620 18.43 -13.67 11.50
C HIS A 620 17.47 -13.89 10.31
N ARG A 621 16.43 -13.05 10.19
CA ARG A 621 15.48 -13.04 9.09
C ARG A 621 15.90 -12.15 7.90
N MET A 622 17.05 -11.45 7.91
CA MET A 622 17.47 -10.65 6.72
C MET A 622 17.81 -11.53 5.53
N ASP A 623 18.41 -12.71 5.77
CA ASP A 623 18.51 -13.78 4.78
C ASP A 623 17.15 -14.50 4.54
N GLU A 624 16.03 -13.76 4.53
CA GLU A 624 14.71 -14.18 4.03
C GLU A 624 14.25 -13.43 2.80
N ASN A 625 14.90 -12.31 2.49
CA ASN A 625 14.71 -11.60 1.25
C ASN A 625 15.92 -11.93 0.35
N TRP A 626 15.73 -12.07 -0.97
CA TRP A 626 16.85 -12.35 -1.88
C TRP A 626 17.60 -11.07 -2.28
N VAL A 627 16.91 -9.93 -2.36
CA VAL A 627 17.49 -8.58 -2.57
C VAL A 627 18.40 -8.20 -1.41
N GLN A 628 17.92 -8.30 -0.16
CA GLN A 628 18.73 -8.01 1.04
C GLN A 628 19.98 -8.89 1.11
N GLU A 629 19.91 -10.13 0.62
CA GLU A 629 21.06 -11.02 0.59
C GLU A 629 22.10 -10.61 -0.47
N VAL A 630 21.69 -10.29 -1.72
CA VAL A 630 22.64 -9.80 -2.74
C VAL A 630 23.18 -8.41 -2.42
N ASP A 631 22.34 -7.50 -1.91
CA ASP A 631 22.73 -6.16 -1.45
C ASP A 631 23.77 -6.25 -0.32
N ARG A 632 23.54 -7.12 0.67
CA ARG A 632 24.47 -7.28 1.79
C ARG A 632 25.74 -8.05 1.41
N ILE A 633 25.70 -8.96 0.43
CA ILE A 633 26.91 -9.57 -0.16
C ILE A 633 27.73 -8.48 -0.88
N PHE A 634 27.09 -7.68 -1.73
CA PHE A 634 27.70 -6.54 -2.42
C PHE A 634 28.33 -5.56 -1.42
N ARG A 635 27.54 -5.09 -0.43
CA ARG A 635 28.02 -4.11 0.55
C ARG A 635 29.19 -4.63 1.36
N ARG A 636 29.15 -5.88 1.83
CA ARG A 636 30.25 -6.47 2.61
C ARG A 636 31.49 -6.79 1.78
N SER A 637 31.40 -6.92 0.46
CA SER A 637 32.58 -7.06 -0.41
C SER A 637 33.23 -5.70 -0.74
N GLN A 638 32.43 -4.66 -1.00
CA GLN A 638 32.92 -3.37 -1.47
C GLN A 638 33.29 -2.39 -0.35
N PHE A 639 32.61 -2.44 0.80
CA PHE A 639 32.69 -1.42 1.85
C PHE A 639 33.40 -1.89 3.14
N ASP A 640 34.34 -2.85 3.09
CA ASP A 640 35.04 -3.48 4.26
C ASP A 640 35.26 -2.60 5.51
N LYS A 641 35.68 -1.34 5.34
CA LYS A 641 35.88 -0.39 6.44
C LYS A 641 34.73 0.59 6.68
N ASP A 642 33.94 0.86 5.65
CA ASP A 642 32.95 1.93 5.59
C ASP A 642 31.61 1.53 6.25
N HIS A 643 30.91 2.50 6.84
CA HIS A 643 29.61 2.34 7.47
C HIS A 643 28.52 1.79 6.53
N LEU A 644 28.72 1.89 5.21
CA LEU A 644 27.86 1.34 4.17
C LEU A 644 27.88 -0.19 4.10
N LYS A 645 28.86 -0.88 4.71
CA LYS A 645 28.82 -2.36 4.87
C LYS A 645 27.76 -2.83 5.86
N ASN A 646 27.37 -1.96 6.78
CA ASN A 646 26.53 -2.30 7.92
C ASN A 646 25.06 -2.30 7.51
N ASP A 647 24.30 -3.25 8.04
CA ASP A 647 22.84 -3.30 7.94
C ASP A 647 22.22 -2.28 8.91
N ILE A 648 21.07 -1.69 8.58
CA ILE A 648 20.42 -0.67 9.44
C ILE A 648 20.04 -1.26 10.82
N LEU A 649 19.77 -2.57 10.89
CA LEU A 649 19.49 -3.27 12.14
C LEU A 649 20.73 -3.51 13.01
N GLY A 650 21.94 -3.31 12.47
CA GLY A 650 23.19 -3.76 13.08
C GLY A 650 23.50 -5.24 12.80
N ASP A 651 24.41 -5.80 13.59
CA ASP A 651 24.72 -7.24 13.59
C ASP A 651 24.41 -7.90 14.95
N THR A 652 24.40 -9.24 14.96
CA THR A 652 24.04 -10.04 16.14
C THR A 652 24.97 -9.85 17.33
N THR A 653 26.23 -9.46 17.12
CA THR A 653 27.22 -9.19 18.18
C THR A 653 26.92 -7.86 18.84
N SER A 654 26.80 -6.80 18.03
CA SER A 654 26.49 -5.44 18.49
C SER A 654 25.15 -5.42 19.23
N VAL A 655 24.06 -5.87 18.59
CA VAL A 655 22.71 -5.82 19.17
C VAL A 655 22.58 -6.70 20.42
N SER A 656 23.36 -7.78 20.54
CA SER A 656 23.44 -8.55 21.79
C SER A 656 24.15 -7.82 22.92
N ALA A 657 25.15 -6.99 22.59
CA ALA A 657 25.92 -6.21 23.55
C ALA A 657 25.21 -4.94 24.02
N LEU A 658 24.47 -4.23 23.15
CA LEU A 658 23.88 -2.91 23.41
C LEU A 658 23.18 -2.81 24.78
N THR A 659 23.55 -1.81 25.56
CA THR A 659 23.09 -1.54 26.93
C THR A 659 22.46 -0.15 27.08
N ARG A 660 21.69 0.05 28.15
CA ARG A 660 21.08 1.34 28.47
C ARG A 660 22.09 2.51 28.58
N PRO A 661 23.28 2.36 29.19
CA PRO A 661 24.31 3.40 29.15
C PRO A 661 24.73 3.86 27.75
N GLU A 662 24.90 2.95 26.78
CA GLU A 662 25.28 3.32 25.41
C GLU A 662 24.14 4.06 24.70
N LEU A 663 22.89 3.62 24.88
CA LEU A 663 21.71 4.33 24.34
C LEU A 663 21.59 5.75 24.91
N VAL A 664 21.81 5.94 26.22
CA VAL A 664 21.77 7.24 26.90
C VAL A 664 22.94 8.15 26.50
N ARG A 665 24.15 7.59 26.32
CA ARG A 665 25.32 8.29 25.79
C ARG A 665 25.02 8.84 24.39
N PHE A 666 24.64 7.93 23.49
CA PHE A 666 24.44 8.23 22.08
C PHE A 666 23.23 9.15 21.81
N HIS A 667 22.14 8.98 22.55
CA HIS A 667 21.00 9.90 22.53
C HIS A 667 21.43 11.35 22.84
N LYS A 668 22.19 11.54 23.92
CA LYS A 668 22.68 12.86 24.33
C LYS A 668 23.67 13.48 23.33
N GLU A 669 24.38 12.65 22.58
CA GLU A 669 25.34 13.07 21.54
C GLU A 669 24.64 13.41 20.22
N LEU A 670 23.60 12.67 19.82
CA LEU A 670 22.94 12.80 18.51
C LEU A 670 21.77 13.80 18.46
N ILE A 671 21.04 14.01 19.56
CA ILE A 671 19.87 14.90 19.58
C ILE A 671 20.30 16.37 19.78
N GLN A 672 20.82 16.99 18.71
CA GLN A 672 21.21 18.41 18.70
C GLN A 672 20.26 19.26 17.83
N PRO A 673 19.70 20.38 18.33
CA PRO A 673 18.72 21.19 17.60
C PRO A 673 19.25 21.79 16.30
N ASN A 674 20.51 22.21 16.25
CA ASN A 674 21.20 22.68 15.06
C ASN A 674 21.38 21.60 13.96
N HIS A 675 21.20 20.32 14.31
CA HIS A 675 21.23 19.17 13.39
C HIS A 675 19.84 18.55 13.18
N MET A 676 18.78 19.32 13.41
CA MET A 676 17.40 18.90 13.19
C MET A 676 16.64 19.81 12.22
N VAL A 677 15.65 19.22 11.56
CA VAL A 677 14.60 19.91 10.80
C VAL A 677 13.24 19.39 11.25
N LEU A 678 12.33 20.31 11.57
CA LEU A 678 10.95 20.04 11.99
C LEU A 678 9.98 20.65 10.97
N ALA A 679 9.34 19.82 10.15
CA ALA A 679 8.24 20.26 9.30
C ALA A 679 6.87 20.09 10.00
N VAL A 680 6.01 21.09 9.89
CA VAL A 680 4.64 21.10 10.44
C VAL A 680 3.67 21.61 9.36
N PHE A 681 3.03 20.69 8.65
CA PHE A 681 2.22 20.97 7.44
C PHE A 681 0.75 20.58 7.69
N GLY A 682 -0.21 21.46 7.43
CA GLY A 682 -1.64 21.20 7.66
C GLY A 682 -2.45 22.46 7.98
N ASP A 683 -3.62 22.31 8.60
CA ASP A 683 -4.49 23.42 9.00
C ASP A 683 -3.95 24.13 10.26
N VAL A 684 -2.80 24.80 10.11
CA VAL A 684 -2.05 25.45 11.20
C VAL A 684 -1.43 26.76 10.72
N LYS A 685 -1.37 27.76 11.60
CA LYS A 685 -0.87 29.11 11.29
C LYS A 685 0.45 29.39 11.98
N THR A 686 1.36 30.07 11.28
CA THR A 686 2.71 30.42 11.77
C THR A 686 2.70 31.03 13.17
N ASP A 687 1.82 32.01 13.40
CA ASP A 687 1.70 32.73 14.67
C ASP A 687 1.14 31.86 15.83
N GLU A 688 0.44 30.77 15.50
CA GLU A 688 -0.10 29.78 16.46
C GLU A 688 0.94 28.67 16.74
N VAL A 689 1.73 28.31 15.73
CA VAL A 689 2.68 27.17 15.76
C VAL A 689 4.02 27.52 16.42
N ILE A 690 4.65 28.63 16.04
CA ILE A 690 6.00 28.96 16.52
C ILE A 690 6.08 29.03 18.07
N PRO A 691 5.14 29.67 18.79
CA PRO A 691 5.18 29.70 20.27
C PRO A 691 5.09 28.30 20.92
N VAL A 692 4.40 27.34 20.29
CA VAL A 692 4.33 25.95 20.76
C VAL A 692 5.67 25.23 20.55
N ILE A 693 6.34 25.46 19.41
CA ILE A 693 7.67 24.88 19.14
C ILE A 693 8.74 25.50 20.05
N GLU A 694 8.69 26.81 20.30
CA GLU A 694 9.58 27.48 21.26
C GLU A 694 9.38 26.95 22.70
N LYS A 695 8.12 26.77 23.12
CA LYS A 695 7.74 26.20 24.43
C LYS A 695 8.31 24.79 24.65
N THR A 696 8.28 23.95 23.61
CA THR A 696 8.68 22.53 23.66
C THR A 696 10.16 22.30 23.36
N PHE A 697 10.67 22.81 22.24
CA PHE A 697 12.03 22.54 21.75
C PHE A 697 13.02 23.69 21.95
N GLY A 698 12.58 24.93 22.17
CA GLY A 698 13.47 26.10 22.35
C GLY A 698 14.42 26.03 23.55
N LYS A 699 14.19 25.08 24.48
CA LYS A 699 15.07 24.82 25.64
C LYS A 699 16.21 23.84 25.34
N LEU A 700 16.20 23.17 24.18
CA LEU A 700 17.33 22.34 23.75
C LEU A 700 18.57 23.22 23.50
N LYS A 701 19.74 22.70 23.88
CA LYS A 701 21.02 23.36 23.67
C LYS A 701 21.68 22.80 22.42
N ALA A 702 22.18 23.67 21.57
CA ALA A 702 23.01 23.29 20.44
C ALA A 702 24.38 22.74 20.88
N ALA A 703 24.89 21.78 20.13
CA ALA A 703 26.27 21.32 20.17
C ALA A 703 26.65 20.74 18.79
N GLU A 704 27.95 20.59 18.53
CA GLU A 704 28.44 19.82 17.38
C GLU A 704 28.15 18.32 17.58
N LEU A 705 27.86 17.61 16.49
CA LEU A 705 27.76 16.15 16.50
C LEU A 705 29.13 15.46 16.66
N PRO A 706 29.16 14.17 17.04
CA PRO A 706 30.35 13.35 16.90
C PRO A 706 30.92 13.39 15.47
N SER A 707 32.24 13.47 15.35
CA SER A 707 32.92 13.38 14.06
C SER A 707 32.73 11.98 13.48
N VAL A 708 32.05 11.88 12.34
CA VAL A 708 32.04 10.69 11.50
C VAL A 708 33.48 10.42 11.02
N GLU A 709 33.91 9.15 10.99
CA GLU A 709 35.15 8.78 10.28
C GLU A 709 34.88 8.85 8.77
N GLU A 710 35.24 9.97 8.14
CA GLU A 710 35.08 10.13 6.70
C GLU A 710 36.08 9.25 5.94
N TYR A 711 35.59 8.22 5.25
CA TYR A 711 36.44 7.32 4.50
C TYR A 711 36.96 8.02 3.23
N PRO A 712 38.29 8.20 3.06
CA PRO A 712 38.85 9.17 2.11
C PRO A 712 38.90 8.65 0.67
N ARG A 713 37.89 7.87 0.25
CA ARG A 713 37.74 7.31 -1.10
C ARG A 713 36.27 7.25 -1.47
N GLU A 714 35.90 7.99 -2.50
CA GLU A 714 34.65 7.74 -3.23
C GLU A 714 34.61 6.28 -3.70
N PHE A 715 33.43 5.66 -3.62
CA PHE A 715 33.20 4.34 -4.21
C PHE A 715 33.45 4.38 -5.72
N GLN A 716 34.31 3.48 -6.23
CA GLN A 716 34.73 3.46 -7.63
C GLN A 716 34.82 2.03 -8.17
N ILE A 717 33.90 1.66 -9.06
CA ILE A 717 33.96 0.41 -9.84
C ILE A 717 34.90 0.62 -11.04
N LYS A 718 36.05 -0.07 -11.06
CA LYS A 718 37.15 0.18 -12.02
C LYS A 718 37.33 -0.91 -13.08
N GLN A 719 36.73 -2.06 -12.85
CA GLN A 719 36.75 -3.25 -13.70
C GLN A 719 35.52 -4.07 -13.37
N ASP A 720 35.18 -5.02 -14.24
CA ASP A 720 34.15 -6.00 -13.94
C ASP A 720 34.57 -6.91 -12.77
N GLU A 721 33.62 -7.20 -11.89
CA GLU A 721 33.75 -8.19 -10.81
C GLU A 721 32.51 -9.10 -10.83
N VAL A 722 32.68 -10.39 -10.52
CA VAL A 722 31.56 -11.34 -10.40
C VAL A 722 31.67 -12.12 -9.11
N ILE A 723 30.75 -11.86 -8.18
CA ILE A 723 30.65 -12.49 -6.87
C ILE A 723 29.52 -13.52 -6.93
N SER A 724 29.85 -14.81 -6.80
CA SER A 724 28.89 -15.91 -6.87
C SER A 724 28.77 -16.63 -5.53
N ARG A 725 27.55 -16.81 -5.04
CA ARG A 725 27.24 -17.58 -3.81
C ARG A 725 26.27 -18.73 -4.11
N LYS A 726 26.41 -19.86 -3.42
CA LYS A 726 25.38 -20.92 -3.39
C LYS A 726 24.52 -20.80 -2.14
N ASP A 727 23.22 -21.03 -2.29
CA ASP A 727 22.23 -20.93 -1.20
C ASP A 727 21.08 -21.95 -1.34
N GLU A 728 20.11 -21.94 -0.41
CA GLU A 728 18.98 -22.88 -0.35
C GLU A 728 17.75 -22.52 -1.21
N LYS A 729 17.79 -21.48 -2.07
CA LYS A 729 16.65 -21.03 -2.89
C LYS A 729 16.43 -21.94 -4.10
N THR A 730 15.30 -21.74 -4.78
CA THR A 730 14.94 -22.41 -6.05
C THR A 730 15.21 -21.55 -7.29
N ALA A 731 15.39 -20.24 -7.12
CA ALA A 731 15.64 -19.26 -8.17
C ALA A 731 16.97 -18.53 -7.94
N SER A 732 17.58 -18.01 -9.01
CA SER A 732 18.81 -17.20 -8.92
C SER A 732 18.46 -15.75 -8.63
N GLY A 733 19.03 -15.19 -7.57
CA GLY A 733 19.00 -13.74 -7.30
C GLY A 733 20.20 -13.06 -7.94
N ILE A 734 19.98 -11.96 -8.65
CA ILE A 734 20.99 -11.25 -9.44
C ILE A 734 20.94 -9.76 -9.08
N MET A 735 22.11 -9.17 -8.85
CA MET A 735 22.30 -7.74 -8.66
C MET A 735 23.47 -7.30 -9.55
N VAL A 736 23.19 -6.48 -10.56
CA VAL A 736 24.23 -5.85 -11.39
C VAL A 736 24.37 -4.41 -10.90
N VAL A 737 25.53 -4.08 -10.33
CA VAL A 737 25.80 -2.76 -9.77
C VAL A 737 26.81 -2.01 -10.63
N TYR A 738 26.43 -0.80 -11.02
CA TYR A 738 27.24 0.14 -11.78
C TYR A 738 27.66 1.34 -10.91
N GLN A 739 28.64 2.10 -11.40
CA GLN A 739 29.03 3.35 -10.77
C GLN A 739 27.84 4.31 -10.70
N GLY A 740 27.77 5.10 -9.62
CA GLY A 740 26.79 6.17 -9.46
C GLY A 740 27.45 7.47 -9.02
N ILE A 741 26.62 8.41 -8.57
CA ILE A 741 27.00 9.78 -8.22
C ILE A 741 26.62 10.13 -6.77
N PRO A 742 27.34 11.06 -6.12
CA PRO A 742 26.99 11.57 -4.79
C PRO A 742 25.57 12.14 -4.69
N LEU A 743 25.00 12.14 -3.48
CA LEU A 743 23.68 12.69 -3.15
C LEU A 743 23.49 14.17 -3.52
N LEU A 744 24.57 14.95 -3.44
CA LEU A 744 24.59 16.39 -3.74
C LEU A 744 25.17 16.70 -5.14
N ASP A 745 25.32 15.69 -6.00
CA ASP A 745 25.76 15.91 -7.38
C ASP A 745 24.65 16.58 -8.20
N PRO A 746 24.90 17.74 -8.86
CA PRO A 746 23.88 18.44 -9.64
C PRO A 746 23.37 17.64 -10.84
N ARG A 747 24.02 16.53 -11.21
CA ARG A 747 23.59 15.59 -12.26
C ARG A 747 22.58 14.54 -11.77
N ARG A 748 22.18 14.55 -10.49
CA ARG A 748 21.11 13.69 -9.94
C ARG A 748 19.84 13.62 -10.82
N PRO A 749 19.29 14.73 -11.36
CA PRO A 749 18.13 14.68 -12.26
C PRO A 749 18.39 13.92 -13.56
N PHE A 750 19.65 13.84 -14.01
CA PHE A 750 20.03 13.14 -15.24
C PHE A 750 20.00 11.62 -14.98
N MET A 751 20.44 11.22 -13.78
CA MET A 751 20.39 9.83 -13.31
C MET A 751 18.95 9.34 -13.07
N ASP A 752 18.07 10.21 -12.57
CA ASP A 752 16.64 9.91 -12.47
C ASP A 752 15.99 9.67 -13.85
N VAL A 753 16.38 10.42 -14.89
CA VAL A 753 15.90 10.20 -16.27
C VAL A 753 16.44 8.88 -16.84
N ILE A 754 17.69 8.53 -16.57
CA ILE A 754 18.28 7.22 -16.92
C ILE A 754 17.49 6.07 -16.26
N ASP A 755 17.18 6.19 -14.98
CA ASP A 755 16.38 5.20 -14.25
C ASP A 755 14.99 4.99 -14.89
N VAL A 756 14.27 6.06 -15.27
CA VAL A 756 12.98 5.90 -15.98
C VAL A 756 13.14 5.13 -17.30
N MET A 757 14.18 5.40 -18.09
CA MET A 757 14.39 4.78 -19.40
C MET A 757 14.70 3.28 -19.29
N GLU A 758 15.50 2.88 -18.29
CA GLU A 758 15.89 1.49 -18.06
C GLU A 758 14.84 0.71 -17.25
N SER A 759 14.32 1.28 -16.16
CA SER A 759 13.53 0.56 -15.13
C SER A 759 12.04 0.91 -15.06
N GLY A 760 11.60 1.98 -15.72
CA GLY A 760 10.24 2.50 -15.59
C GLY A 760 9.95 3.27 -14.29
N ARG A 761 10.93 3.37 -13.37
CA ARG A 761 10.88 4.11 -12.09
C ARG A 761 9.63 3.83 -11.25
N ARG A 762 9.68 2.76 -10.45
CA ARG A 762 8.60 2.22 -9.56
C ARG A 762 7.38 1.63 -10.27
N TYR A 763 7.19 1.85 -11.57
CA TYR A 763 6.14 1.22 -12.36
C TYR A 763 6.76 0.18 -13.32
N PRO A 764 6.06 -0.93 -13.65
CA PRO A 764 6.56 -1.92 -14.60
C PRO A 764 6.69 -1.32 -16.00
N GLY A 765 7.92 -1.14 -16.49
CA GLY A 765 8.23 -0.58 -17.81
C GLY A 765 9.73 -0.34 -17.99
N GLY A 766 10.09 0.40 -19.04
CA GLY A 766 11.49 0.66 -19.38
C GLY A 766 12.18 -0.52 -20.08
N TRP A 767 13.34 -0.24 -20.68
CA TRP A 767 14.05 -1.18 -21.56
C TRP A 767 14.41 -2.52 -20.89
N LEU A 768 14.69 -2.55 -19.58
CA LEU A 768 14.97 -3.77 -18.84
C LEU A 768 13.72 -4.65 -18.73
N PHE A 769 12.55 -4.06 -18.43
CA PHE A 769 11.29 -4.80 -18.36
C PHE A 769 10.94 -5.39 -19.75
N ASP A 770 11.00 -4.57 -20.79
CA ASP A 770 10.66 -4.99 -22.16
C ASP A 770 11.60 -6.08 -22.70
N SER A 771 12.87 -6.08 -22.29
CA SER A 771 13.90 -7.01 -22.78
C SER A 771 14.01 -8.31 -21.97
N LEU A 772 13.60 -8.31 -20.71
CA LEU A 772 13.76 -9.44 -19.79
C LEU A 772 12.44 -10.11 -19.41
N ARG A 773 11.31 -9.38 -19.49
CA ARG A 773 10.00 -9.83 -19.05
C ARG A 773 8.92 -9.69 -20.13
N GLY A 774 9.01 -8.67 -20.98
CA GLY A 774 8.13 -8.44 -22.15
C GLY A 774 8.54 -9.21 -23.42
N GLY A 775 7.75 -9.03 -24.48
CA GLY A 775 8.04 -9.61 -25.81
C GLY A 775 8.04 -11.14 -25.87
N ASP A 776 8.82 -11.69 -26.82
CA ASP A 776 8.90 -13.14 -27.08
C ASP A 776 9.72 -13.93 -26.03
N LYS A 777 10.46 -13.23 -25.15
CA LYS A 777 11.32 -13.83 -24.11
C LYS A 777 11.03 -13.24 -22.74
N SER A 778 10.57 -14.08 -21.82
CA SER A 778 10.33 -13.68 -20.43
C SER A 778 11.24 -14.51 -19.50
N LEU A 779 12.47 -14.02 -19.32
CA LEU A 779 13.60 -14.68 -18.64
C LEU A 779 13.58 -14.48 -17.11
N VAL A 780 12.97 -13.39 -16.63
CA VAL A 780 12.93 -13.02 -15.20
C VAL A 780 11.53 -13.13 -14.60
N TYR A 781 11.47 -13.39 -13.29
CA TYR A 781 10.28 -13.22 -12.47
C TYR A 781 10.08 -11.74 -12.07
N VAL A 782 11.19 -11.05 -11.77
CA VAL A 782 11.27 -9.64 -11.38
C VAL A 782 12.51 -9.03 -12.02
N VAL A 783 12.41 -7.77 -12.48
CA VAL A 783 13.55 -6.88 -12.70
C VAL A 783 13.17 -5.46 -12.28
N SER A 784 14.10 -4.72 -11.68
CA SER A 784 13.98 -3.30 -11.34
C SER A 784 15.36 -2.66 -11.26
N GLY A 785 15.46 -1.35 -11.52
CA GLY A 785 16.67 -0.54 -11.34
C GLY A 785 16.45 0.53 -10.27
N TYR A 786 17.50 0.90 -9.55
CA TYR A 786 17.43 1.93 -8.50
C TYR A 786 18.74 2.74 -8.42
N PRO A 787 18.69 4.08 -8.46
CA PRO A 787 19.84 4.94 -8.15
C PRO A 787 19.98 5.11 -6.63
N VAL A 788 21.10 4.65 -6.08
CA VAL A 788 21.41 4.67 -4.64
C VAL A 788 22.44 5.77 -4.35
N TYR A 789 21.99 6.81 -3.65
CA TYR A 789 22.77 8.01 -3.36
C TYR A 789 23.35 8.01 -1.94
N HIS A 790 24.64 8.30 -1.80
CA HIS A 790 25.33 8.48 -0.52
C HIS A 790 26.12 9.80 -0.51
N PHE A 791 26.64 10.23 0.64
CA PHE A 791 27.42 11.48 0.70
C PHE A 791 28.79 11.35 0.03
N GLN A 792 29.42 10.17 0.10
CA GLN A 792 30.77 9.89 -0.42
C GLN A 792 30.73 9.00 -1.68
N GLY A 793 29.80 9.29 -2.58
CA GLY A 793 29.57 8.57 -3.83
C GLY A 793 28.17 7.96 -3.92
N GLY A 794 28.00 6.97 -4.79
CA GLY A 794 26.74 6.28 -5.01
C GLY A 794 26.89 5.19 -6.05
N PHE A 795 25.81 4.45 -6.32
CA PHE A 795 25.77 3.39 -7.32
C PHE A 795 24.39 3.25 -7.96
N TYR A 796 24.33 2.64 -9.14
CA TYR A 796 23.08 2.24 -9.78
C TYR A 796 22.98 0.72 -9.72
N GLU A 797 22.01 0.21 -8.97
CA GLU A 797 21.77 -1.23 -8.84
C GLU A 797 20.63 -1.67 -9.75
N ILE A 798 20.80 -2.81 -10.42
CA ILE A 798 19.76 -3.49 -11.19
C ILE A 798 19.56 -4.87 -10.56
N LEU A 799 18.39 -5.05 -9.95
CA LEU A 799 17.98 -6.27 -9.26
C LEU A 799 17.10 -7.10 -10.18
N ALA A 800 17.46 -8.37 -10.37
CA ALA A 800 16.70 -9.32 -11.17
C ALA A 800 16.64 -10.70 -10.50
N GLN A 801 15.56 -11.45 -10.75
CA GLN A 801 15.45 -12.85 -10.31
C GLN A 801 15.04 -13.74 -11.48
N SER A 802 15.78 -14.82 -11.72
CA SER A 802 15.57 -15.71 -12.88
C SER A 802 15.57 -17.19 -12.49
N ALA A 803 15.19 -18.06 -13.44
CA ALA A 803 15.57 -19.46 -13.33
C ALA A 803 17.11 -19.58 -13.40
N PRO A 804 17.75 -20.53 -12.68
CA PRO A 804 19.22 -20.59 -12.59
C PRO A 804 19.93 -20.82 -13.93
N LYS A 805 19.25 -21.47 -14.89
CA LYS A 805 19.75 -21.71 -16.26
C LYS A 805 19.79 -20.45 -17.14
N ASP A 806 19.07 -19.39 -16.78
CA ASP A 806 18.88 -18.20 -17.61
C ASP A 806 19.66 -16.98 -17.07
N SER A 807 20.35 -17.12 -15.94
CA SER A 807 21.01 -16.01 -15.20
C SER A 807 22.07 -15.27 -16.04
N GLU A 808 22.92 -16.01 -16.75
CA GLU A 808 23.95 -15.42 -17.63
C GLU A 808 23.33 -14.68 -18.83
N GLU A 809 22.19 -15.14 -19.36
CA GLU A 809 21.46 -14.43 -20.42
C GLU A 809 20.86 -13.12 -19.88
N VAL A 810 20.29 -13.15 -18.66
CA VAL A 810 19.78 -11.95 -17.97
C VAL A 810 20.89 -10.93 -17.73
N ILE A 811 22.05 -11.34 -17.21
CA ILE A 811 23.21 -10.46 -17.00
C ILE A 811 23.71 -9.89 -18.34
N GLY A 812 23.75 -10.70 -19.40
CA GLY A 812 24.11 -10.26 -20.75
C GLY A 812 23.16 -9.23 -21.34
N VAL A 813 21.84 -9.40 -21.16
CA VAL A 813 20.81 -8.45 -21.61
C VAL A 813 20.89 -7.14 -20.84
N ILE A 814 21.06 -7.17 -19.51
CA ILE A 814 21.26 -5.97 -18.69
C ILE A 814 22.45 -5.16 -19.22
N ARG A 815 23.62 -5.81 -19.38
CA ARG A 815 24.83 -5.19 -19.93
C ARG A 815 24.63 -4.61 -21.33
N THR A 816 23.79 -5.25 -22.15
CA THR A 816 23.46 -4.79 -23.50
C THR A 816 22.62 -3.52 -23.50
N GLN A 817 21.64 -3.37 -22.60
CA GLN A 817 20.85 -2.13 -22.51
C GLN A 817 21.70 -0.96 -21.99
N MET A 818 22.47 -1.15 -20.92
CA MET A 818 23.35 -0.08 -20.40
C MET A 818 24.39 0.36 -21.45
N ALA A 819 24.93 -0.56 -22.25
CA ALA A 819 25.83 -0.23 -23.36
C ALA A 819 25.11 0.50 -24.51
N LYS A 820 23.88 0.11 -24.85
CA LYS A 820 23.01 0.82 -25.82
C LYS A 820 22.71 2.25 -25.35
N LEU A 821 22.44 2.46 -24.06
CA LEU A 821 22.22 3.78 -23.47
C LEU A 821 23.46 4.67 -23.57
N ALA A 822 24.63 4.15 -23.18
CA ALA A 822 25.92 4.85 -23.30
C ALA A 822 26.34 5.13 -24.76
N ALA A 823 25.88 4.32 -25.71
CA ALA A 823 26.02 4.56 -27.15
C ALA A 823 25.00 5.56 -27.73
N GLY A 824 24.01 6.02 -26.95
CA GLY A 824 22.96 6.92 -27.41
C GLY A 824 21.87 6.25 -28.24
N GLY A 825 21.58 4.98 -27.99
CA GLY A 825 20.61 4.15 -28.72
C GLY A 825 19.12 4.41 -28.40
N PHE A 826 18.78 5.60 -27.92
CA PHE A 826 17.41 6.07 -27.65
C PHE A 826 17.00 7.18 -28.62
N SER A 827 15.71 7.40 -28.83
CA SER A 827 15.16 8.54 -29.58
C SER A 827 15.04 9.80 -28.70
N GLU A 828 14.84 10.96 -29.32
CA GLU A 828 14.54 12.20 -28.57
C GLU A 828 13.12 12.15 -27.96
N GLU A 829 12.22 11.34 -28.51
CA GLU A 829 10.89 11.14 -27.92
C GLU A 829 10.97 10.32 -26.63
N GLU A 830 11.74 9.21 -26.60
CA GLU A 830 11.99 8.45 -25.37
C GLU A 830 12.59 9.32 -24.26
N LEU A 831 13.44 10.29 -24.60
CA LEU A 831 14.00 11.23 -23.64
C LEU A 831 12.94 12.16 -23.03
N GLU A 832 12.10 12.82 -23.83
CA GLU A 832 11.04 13.67 -23.28
C GLU A 832 9.94 12.86 -22.58
N GLN A 833 9.67 11.62 -23.02
CA GLN A 833 8.81 10.67 -22.29
C GLN A 833 9.36 10.37 -20.89
N ALA A 834 10.66 10.06 -20.79
CA ALA A 834 11.32 9.80 -19.51
C ALA A 834 11.31 11.04 -18.60
N LYS A 835 11.52 12.23 -19.16
CA LYS A 835 11.41 13.51 -18.45
C LYS A 835 9.98 13.79 -17.95
N ASP A 836 8.96 13.53 -18.77
CA ASP A 836 7.55 13.65 -18.40
C ASP A 836 7.17 12.67 -17.29
N LEU A 837 7.60 11.41 -17.37
CA LEU A 837 7.42 10.39 -16.33
C LEU A 837 8.17 10.76 -15.04
N CYS A 838 9.40 11.27 -15.12
CA CYS A 838 10.13 11.79 -13.96
C CYS A 838 9.38 12.92 -13.25
N ILE A 839 8.87 13.89 -14.01
CA ILE A 839 8.06 15.01 -13.49
C ILE A 839 6.74 14.51 -12.92
N THR A 840 6.15 13.48 -13.53
CA THR A 840 4.90 12.85 -13.12
C THR A 840 5.12 12.10 -11.80
N ALA A 841 5.97 11.09 -11.74
CA ALA A 841 6.29 10.36 -10.51
C ALA A 841 6.79 11.28 -9.38
N HIS A 842 7.61 12.30 -9.66
CA HIS A 842 8.05 13.26 -8.65
C HIS A 842 6.93 14.15 -8.13
N LYS A 843 6.18 14.84 -9.02
CA LYS A 843 5.03 15.65 -8.58
C LYS A 843 4.13 14.81 -7.70
N ILE A 844 3.78 13.65 -8.24
CA ILE A 844 2.78 12.74 -7.74
C ILE A 844 3.40 12.04 -6.47
N SER A 845 4.68 12.23 -6.07
CA SER A 845 5.21 11.77 -4.76
C SER A 845 4.74 12.56 -3.52
N LEU A 846 4.02 13.67 -3.70
CA LEU A 846 3.81 14.73 -2.69
C LEU A 846 2.35 14.95 -2.24
N ASP A 847 1.49 13.92 -2.11
CA ASP A 847 0.01 14.14 -1.92
C ASP A 847 -0.34 14.50 -0.50
N THR A 848 0.03 13.58 0.37
CA THR A 848 -0.28 13.67 1.78
C THR A 848 0.57 14.80 2.35
N LEU A 849 -0.01 15.54 3.29
CA LEU A 849 0.71 16.51 4.12
C LEU A 849 2.01 15.88 4.67
N SER A 850 1.89 14.62 5.07
CA SER A 850 2.94 13.69 5.48
C SER A 850 4.09 13.59 4.46
N SER A 851 3.83 13.17 3.21
CA SER A 851 4.86 13.06 2.15
C SER A 851 5.56 14.38 1.86
N ARG A 852 4.83 15.50 1.92
CA ARG A 852 5.33 16.85 1.68
C ARG A 852 6.28 17.30 2.78
N ALA A 853 5.87 17.12 4.03
CA ALA A 853 6.70 17.39 5.20
C ALA A 853 7.93 16.46 5.25
N ASP A 854 7.77 15.19 4.85
CA ASP A 854 8.87 14.22 4.75
C ASP A 854 9.92 14.65 3.69
N SER A 855 9.51 15.02 2.47
CA SER A 855 10.44 15.54 1.44
C SER A 855 11.11 16.84 1.90
N ALA A 856 10.33 17.86 2.29
CA ALA A 856 10.88 19.16 2.62
C ALA A 856 11.86 19.11 3.82
N ALA A 857 11.57 18.30 4.84
CA ALA A 857 12.47 18.13 5.99
C ALA A 857 13.74 17.34 5.63
N LEU A 858 13.65 16.30 4.79
CA LEU A 858 14.80 15.52 4.36
C LEU A 858 15.71 16.29 3.40
N ASP A 859 15.15 16.94 2.36
CA ASP A 859 15.90 17.72 1.38
C ASP A 859 16.63 18.90 2.08
N GLU A 860 15.99 19.55 3.05
CA GLU A 860 16.60 20.58 3.91
C GLU A 860 17.71 20.01 4.81
N LEU A 861 17.47 18.86 5.47
CA LEU A 861 18.44 18.26 6.37
C LEU A 861 19.74 17.86 5.64
N VAL A 862 19.63 17.21 4.48
CA VAL A 862 20.81 16.74 3.73
C VAL A 862 21.53 17.84 2.93
N GLY A 863 20.98 19.06 2.88
CA GLY A 863 21.60 20.21 2.21
C GLY A 863 21.22 20.41 0.74
N LEU A 864 20.12 19.82 0.27
CA LEU A 864 19.49 20.14 -1.02
C LEU A 864 18.57 21.38 -0.93
N GLY A 865 18.05 21.66 0.28
CA GLY A 865 17.16 22.78 0.57
C GLY A 865 15.68 22.38 0.52
N TYR A 866 14.87 22.92 1.45
CA TYR A 866 13.44 22.61 1.59
C TYR A 866 12.58 22.82 0.33
N ASN A 867 13.08 23.60 -0.64
CA ASN A 867 12.40 23.93 -1.89
C ASN A 867 12.87 23.08 -3.09
N TYR A 868 13.82 22.17 -2.93
CA TYR A 868 14.35 21.31 -4.01
C TYR A 868 13.24 20.58 -4.78
N SER A 869 12.22 20.09 -4.07
CA SER A 869 11.04 19.43 -4.64
C SER A 869 10.19 20.32 -5.56
N GLN A 870 10.30 21.65 -5.46
CA GLN A 870 9.65 22.63 -6.34
C GLN A 870 10.50 22.93 -7.58
N GLU A 871 11.82 22.91 -7.46
CA GLU A 871 12.77 23.13 -8.57
C GLU A 871 12.96 21.90 -9.44
N TYR A 872 12.82 20.70 -8.87
CA TYR A 872 13.01 19.40 -9.54
C TYR A 872 12.37 19.28 -10.94
N PRO A 873 11.13 19.74 -11.20
CA PRO A 873 10.56 19.68 -12.55
C PRO A 873 11.30 20.52 -13.60
N ALA A 874 11.91 21.65 -13.19
CA ALA A 874 12.75 22.46 -14.07
C ALA A 874 14.13 21.82 -14.27
N LEU A 875 14.70 21.24 -13.22
CA LEU A 875 15.94 20.46 -13.30
C LEU A 875 15.79 19.27 -14.26
N ILE A 876 14.71 18.50 -14.18
CA ILE A 876 14.41 17.42 -15.15
C ILE A 876 14.23 17.97 -16.56
N ARG A 877 13.55 19.10 -16.76
CA ARG A 877 13.44 19.71 -18.10
C ARG A 877 14.79 20.13 -18.70
N SER A 878 15.79 20.47 -17.89
CA SER A 878 17.14 20.81 -18.38
C SER A 878 17.96 19.62 -18.88
N VAL A 879 17.55 18.38 -18.61
CA VAL A 879 18.27 17.16 -19.06
C VAL A 879 18.27 17.10 -20.59
N THR A 880 19.45 16.96 -21.19
CA THR A 880 19.65 16.84 -22.64
C THR A 880 20.14 15.44 -23.03
N ARG A 881 19.92 15.06 -24.28
CA ARG A 881 20.44 13.83 -24.88
C ARG A 881 21.94 13.63 -24.63
N GLU A 882 22.74 14.67 -24.85
CA GLU A 882 24.19 14.65 -24.68
C GLU A 882 24.57 14.42 -23.21
N SER A 883 23.89 15.10 -22.27
CA SER A 883 24.13 14.91 -20.83
C SER A 883 23.81 13.49 -20.33
N VAL A 884 22.78 12.84 -20.88
CA VAL A 884 22.43 11.44 -20.56
C VAL A 884 23.48 10.50 -21.13
N ILE A 885 23.90 10.71 -22.38
CA ILE A 885 24.91 9.89 -23.05
C ILE A 885 26.26 9.97 -22.33
N ASP A 886 26.74 11.16 -21.99
CA ASP A 886 28.06 11.34 -21.39
C ASP A 886 28.11 10.92 -19.92
N LEU A 887 27.02 11.08 -19.16
CA LEU A 887 26.89 10.46 -17.85
C LEU A 887 26.86 8.93 -17.96
N SER A 888 26.13 8.37 -18.93
CA SER A 888 26.06 6.93 -19.15
C SER A 888 27.42 6.31 -19.51
N LYS A 889 28.24 6.99 -20.34
CA LYS A 889 29.63 6.58 -20.62
C LYS A 889 30.53 6.61 -19.37
N LEU A 890 30.32 7.59 -18.48
CA LEU A 890 31.09 7.73 -17.24
C LEU A 890 30.73 6.64 -16.21
N LEU A 891 29.45 6.25 -16.15
CA LEU A 891 28.94 5.35 -15.11
C LEU A 891 28.94 3.85 -15.51
N PHE A 892 28.65 3.53 -16.78
CA PHE A 892 28.33 2.15 -17.18
C PHE A 892 29.48 1.39 -17.86
N GLY A 893 30.72 1.86 -17.68
CA GLY A 893 31.92 1.24 -18.27
C GLY A 893 32.40 -0.05 -17.59
N ALA A 894 31.94 -0.35 -16.37
CA ALA A 894 32.27 -1.57 -15.61
C ALA A 894 31.18 -1.86 -14.57
N ALA A 895 31.00 -3.14 -14.20
CA ALA A 895 29.97 -3.56 -13.23
C ALA A 895 30.44 -4.62 -12.22
N VAL A 896 30.01 -4.49 -10.97
CA VAL A 896 30.05 -5.57 -9.97
C VAL A 896 28.76 -6.38 -10.10
N VAL A 897 28.86 -7.65 -10.47
CA VAL A 897 27.73 -8.58 -10.54
C VAL A 897 27.74 -9.47 -9.30
N VAL A 898 26.75 -9.33 -8.42
CA VAL A 898 26.47 -10.34 -7.39
C VAL A 898 25.38 -11.27 -7.89
N LYS A 899 25.64 -12.57 -7.90
CA LYS A 899 24.62 -13.59 -8.13
C LYS A 899 24.59 -14.63 -7.02
N THR A 900 23.40 -15.09 -6.68
CA THR A 900 23.22 -16.33 -5.93
C THR A 900 22.58 -17.41 -6.79
N GLU A 901 22.99 -18.65 -6.55
CA GLU A 901 22.52 -19.83 -7.29
C GLU A 901 22.07 -20.91 -6.31
N PRO A 902 21.01 -21.68 -6.64
CA PRO A 902 20.61 -22.85 -5.87
C PRO A 902 21.77 -23.84 -5.68
N ALA A 903 22.04 -24.21 -4.43
CA ALA A 903 22.83 -25.38 -4.13
C ALA A 903 22.09 -26.61 -4.68
N GLY A 904 22.72 -27.33 -5.61
CA GLY A 904 22.22 -28.63 -6.06
C GLY A 904 22.08 -29.59 -4.86
N GLN A 905 21.16 -30.55 -4.94
CA GLN A 905 20.73 -31.42 -3.83
C GLN A 905 21.82 -32.39 -3.26
N THR A 906 23.08 -32.16 -3.60
CA THR A 906 24.27 -32.76 -2.96
C THR A 906 25.04 -31.63 -2.28
N GLY A 907 24.94 -31.53 -0.96
CA GLY A 907 25.41 -30.37 -0.21
C GLY A 907 26.93 -30.19 -0.20
N ASP A 908 27.39 -29.06 -0.74
CA ASP A 908 28.73 -28.50 -0.53
C ASP A 908 28.64 -26.96 -0.61
N VAL A 909 28.62 -26.29 0.55
CA VAL A 909 28.63 -24.82 0.65
C VAL A 909 30.07 -24.33 0.79
N ALA A 910 30.76 -24.26 -0.35
CA ALA A 910 32.13 -23.77 -0.44
C ALA A 910 32.16 -22.29 -0.87
N TYR A 911 32.92 -21.47 -0.13
CA TYR A 911 33.18 -20.08 -0.49
C TYR A 911 34.38 -19.99 -1.43
N SER A 912 34.22 -19.34 -2.59
CA SER A 912 35.32 -19.06 -3.53
C SER A 912 35.38 -17.58 -3.89
N THR A 913 36.40 -16.88 -3.40
CA THR A 913 36.73 -15.51 -3.82
C THR A 913 37.78 -15.56 -4.93
N GLY A 914 37.33 -15.38 -6.18
CA GLY A 914 38.24 -15.11 -7.30
C GLY A 914 38.82 -13.70 -7.18
N ARG A 915 40.10 -13.54 -7.48
CA ARG A 915 40.79 -12.25 -7.69
C ARG A 915 41.35 -12.20 -9.11
#